data_AF-A0A2B4R789-F1
#
_entry.id   AF-A0A2B4R789-F1
#
_cell.length_a   1.000
_cell.length_b   1.000
_cell.length_c   1.000
_cell.angle_alpha   90.00
_cell.angle_beta   90.00
_cell.angle_gamma   90.00
#
_symmetry.space_group_name_H-M   'P 1'
#
loop_
_entity.id
_entity.type
_entity.pdbx_description
1 polymer ?
#
loop_
_entity_poly.entity_id
_entity_poly.type
_entity_poly.pdbx_seq_one_letter_code
_entity_poly.pdbx_strand_id
1 'polypeptide(L)'
;MDLENHVSQKNIKLKMVVDLTNTNADTYYNPKELCDHGIPHRKIKCVGKQIPDENVVERFKTAVCTFMKENSNSDSVVGVHCTHGVNRSGYVVCRYLIECKGYTPQDAIKAISHLTFVLGITENGTKFHLKRTKQTGDLTTSGEIRKVTTLDHVITINMWIVINHPQATQPSVDITCKGGLEANDTGKIIMDSYIKRILSTIKINKATGADGISPRLLKLAGPRIFSSLTKLINQCIVSGSWPTDWKTSIVSPIYKKGTETLKSNYRPVSVLSAVSKVAERVIFDQLYEFSLDFLSGNLSGFLKGHSCTTALLKTFEDIRKKLDSSEHSAAITIDLSKAFDSINHDLLLAKLSAYGVTKDALQLLRSYLTDRKQHVKTDGVLSDWQIVRCGVPQGSILGPLLFNIYMNDVNFSDISCSLRFYADDTTGYSSNLCPSTLQINLQNNVGLLASWFCENFLAINHSKSQSIVFNRATLPTPFVIDSNELDYVTHMKLLGVVIDNSLSFNVHIKEVCRKVNTKVSILRRIRKFIPSDVMIKLYKAFILPHFEYASPLFIGLSKGLSAKLESTNAFALRTLLNYSKSTAYEELLKTANIKSLEHRRIEQALILVYKSIHNQTPNYIQELFSLRSNGYSLRGHLKVVLPRPTSSYMQHSFTYQASKQWNNLTDKIRMSESLSIFRKNLQDIQLSSSYDCSCLFCKQIV
;
A
#
# COMPACT_ATOMS: atom_id res chain seq x y z
N MET A 1 21.29 4.38 -41.01
CA MET A 1 21.96 5.17 -39.96
C MET A 1 21.30 5.14 -38.57
N ASP A 2 19.99 5.37 -38.39
CA ASP A 2 19.41 5.49 -37.03
C ASP A 2 19.54 4.24 -36.12
N LEU A 3 19.48 3.03 -36.69
CA LEU A 3 19.61 1.79 -35.92
C LEU A 3 21.02 1.60 -35.36
N GLU A 4 22.05 1.74 -36.20
CA GLU A 4 23.44 1.57 -35.81
C GLU A 4 23.87 2.65 -34.81
N ASN A 5 23.41 3.89 -35.01
CA ASN A 5 23.63 4.99 -34.06
C ASN A 5 22.97 4.71 -32.70
N HIS A 6 21.72 4.24 -32.68
CA HIS A 6 20.99 3.97 -31.43
C HIS A 6 21.51 2.73 -30.69
N VAL A 7 21.96 1.72 -31.43
CA VAL A 7 22.56 0.49 -30.91
C VAL A 7 23.98 0.76 -30.37
N SER A 8 24.77 1.58 -31.08
CA SER A 8 26.10 2.02 -30.65
C SER A 8 26.05 2.90 -29.40
N GLN A 9 25.05 3.79 -29.27
CA GLN A 9 24.82 4.58 -28.04
C GLN A 9 24.52 3.72 -26.81
N LYS A 10 24.01 2.49 -27.00
CA LYS A 10 23.73 1.52 -25.92
C LYS A 10 24.84 0.48 -25.75
N ASN A 11 25.98 0.64 -26.44
CA ASN A 11 27.12 -0.28 -26.40
C ASN A 11 26.77 -1.72 -26.83
N ILE A 12 25.75 -1.88 -27.67
CA ILE A 12 25.30 -3.18 -28.20
C ILE A 12 25.95 -3.40 -29.57
N LYS A 13 26.48 -4.59 -29.87
CA LYS A 13 27.04 -4.90 -31.20
C LYS A 13 26.04 -5.71 -32.03
N LEU A 14 25.19 -5.02 -32.79
CA LEU A 14 24.27 -5.64 -33.74
C LEU A 14 25.06 -6.26 -34.91
N LYS A 15 24.85 -7.54 -35.17
CA LYS A 15 25.58 -8.29 -36.18
C LYS A 15 24.72 -9.02 -37.20
N MET A 16 23.40 -9.03 -37.05
CA MET A 16 22.47 -9.49 -38.08
C MET A 16 21.11 -8.82 -37.90
N VAL A 17 20.42 -8.53 -39.01
CA VAL A 17 19.02 -8.09 -39.00
C VAL A 17 18.15 -9.13 -39.69
N VAL A 18 17.11 -9.59 -38.99
CA VAL A 18 16.03 -10.42 -39.56
C VAL A 18 14.78 -9.56 -39.69
N ASP A 19 14.38 -9.28 -40.92
CA ASP A 19 13.24 -8.43 -41.24
C ASP A 19 12.02 -9.27 -41.60
N LEU A 20 11.00 -9.22 -40.73
CA LEU A 20 9.73 -9.94 -40.83
C LEU A 20 8.63 -9.13 -41.54
N THR A 21 8.93 -7.93 -42.02
CA THR A 21 7.91 -7.07 -42.66
C THR A 21 7.45 -7.64 -44.01
N ASN A 22 6.17 -7.47 -44.34
CA ASN A 22 5.62 -7.87 -45.64
C ASN A 22 5.81 -6.79 -46.71
N THR A 23 7.02 -6.25 -46.80
CA THR A 23 7.39 -5.18 -47.76
C THR A 23 8.57 -5.64 -48.61
N ASN A 24 9.02 -4.80 -49.55
CA ASN A 24 10.27 -5.07 -50.26
C ASN A 24 11.48 -4.97 -49.31
N ALA A 25 12.60 -5.55 -49.71
CA ALA A 25 13.77 -5.71 -48.84
C ALA A 25 14.50 -4.37 -48.57
N ASP A 26 14.27 -3.38 -49.41
CA ASP A 26 14.84 -2.03 -49.40
C ASP A 26 13.93 -0.98 -48.73
N THR A 27 12.75 -1.38 -48.25
CA THR A 27 11.74 -0.44 -47.73
C THR A 27 12.13 0.22 -46.40
N TYR A 28 12.83 -0.52 -45.53
CA TYR A 28 13.22 -0.04 -44.20
C TYR A 28 14.74 0.01 -44.00
N TYR A 29 15.48 -0.84 -44.71
CA TYR A 29 16.94 -0.89 -44.66
C TYR A 29 17.46 -0.99 -46.08
N ASN A 30 18.57 -0.31 -46.37
CA ASN A 30 19.32 -0.58 -47.58
C ASN A 30 20.20 -1.82 -47.35
N PRO A 31 19.93 -2.98 -47.99
CA PRO A 31 20.68 -4.20 -47.71
C PRO A 31 22.15 -4.11 -48.13
N LYS A 32 22.49 -3.28 -49.12
CA LYS A 32 23.88 -3.05 -49.52
C LYS A 32 24.64 -2.30 -48.43
N GLU A 33 24.05 -1.24 -47.89
CA GLU A 33 24.64 -0.44 -46.81
C GLU A 33 24.86 -1.29 -45.54
N LEU A 34 23.91 -2.15 -45.16
CA LEU A 34 24.09 -3.05 -44.02
C LEU A 34 25.19 -4.09 -44.26
N CYS A 35 25.29 -4.63 -45.48
CA CYS A 35 26.36 -5.54 -45.86
C CYS A 35 27.74 -4.85 -45.87
N ASP A 36 27.82 -3.59 -46.28
CA ASP A 36 29.06 -2.81 -46.27
C ASP A 36 29.57 -2.57 -44.83
N HIS A 37 28.66 -2.57 -43.84
CA HIS A 37 28.97 -2.51 -42.40
C HIS A 37 29.13 -3.90 -41.76
N GLY A 38 29.14 -4.97 -42.55
CA GLY A 38 29.32 -6.35 -42.06
C GLY A 38 28.11 -6.93 -41.31
N ILE A 39 26.91 -6.37 -41.48
CA ILE A 39 25.67 -6.81 -40.84
C ILE A 39 24.78 -7.49 -41.90
N PRO A 40 24.67 -8.84 -41.92
CA PRO A 40 23.81 -9.52 -42.86
C PRO A 40 22.33 -9.15 -42.65
N HIS A 41 21.64 -8.83 -43.75
CA HIS A 41 20.20 -8.58 -43.76
C HIS A 41 19.44 -9.79 -44.31
N ARG A 42 18.54 -10.36 -43.51
CA ARG A 42 17.71 -11.54 -43.86
C ARG A 42 16.24 -11.16 -43.92
N LYS A 43 15.67 -11.13 -45.13
CA LYS A 43 14.23 -10.86 -45.34
C LYS A 43 13.42 -12.16 -45.25
N ILE A 44 12.46 -12.21 -44.33
CA ILE A 44 11.48 -13.30 -44.22
C ILE A 44 10.08 -12.65 -44.25
N LYS A 45 9.47 -12.58 -45.44
CA LYS A 45 8.15 -11.95 -45.59
C LYS A 45 7.12 -12.69 -44.74
N CYS A 46 6.53 -12.00 -43.77
CA CYS A 46 5.46 -12.53 -42.92
C CYS A 46 4.20 -11.68 -43.09
N VAL A 47 3.07 -12.33 -43.42
CA VAL A 47 1.79 -11.65 -43.64
C VAL A 47 1.31 -10.95 -42.35
N GLY A 48 0.77 -9.74 -42.48
CA GLY A 48 0.28 -8.95 -41.35
C GLY A 48 -0.97 -9.54 -40.69
N LYS A 49 -1.19 -9.22 -39.40
CA LYS A 49 -2.38 -9.60 -38.60
C LYS A 49 -2.69 -11.12 -38.52
N GLN A 50 -1.76 -11.99 -38.90
CA GLN A 50 -1.91 -13.45 -38.82
C GLN A 50 -0.76 -14.07 -38.00
N ILE A 51 -1.00 -15.24 -37.40
CA ILE A 51 0.05 -16.01 -36.73
C ILE A 51 1.00 -16.52 -37.84
N PRO A 52 2.34 -16.34 -37.70
CA PRO A 52 3.31 -16.87 -38.65
C PRO A 52 3.12 -18.38 -38.86
N ASP A 53 3.08 -18.82 -40.12
CA ASP A 53 3.01 -20.24 -40.46
C ASP A 53 4.33 -20.97 -40.12
N GLU A 54 4.29 -22.30 -40.14
CA GLU A 54 5.44 -23.13 -39.76
C GLU A 54 6.65 -22.92 -40.69
N ASN A 55 6.42 -22.54 -41.96
CA ASN A 55 7.50 -22.25 -42.90
C ASN A 55 8.24 -20.95 -42.52
N VAL A 56 7.52 -19.90 -42.14
CA VAL A 56 8.10 -18.65 -41.61
C VAL A 56 8.88 -18.92 -40.32
N VAL A 57 8.34 -19.74 -39.41
CA VAL A 57 9.00 -20.15 -38.18
C VAL A 57 10.30 -20.91 -38.47
N GLU A 58 10.28 -21.88 -39.38
CA GLU A 58 11.44 -22.70 -39.70
C GLU A 58 12.55 -21.90 -40.40
N ARG A 59 12.18 -20.99 -41.31
CA ARG A 59 13.11 -20.07 -41.95
C ARG A 59 13.77 -19.13 -40.94
N PHE A 60 12.99 -18.67 -39.95
CA PHE A 60 13.52 -17.85 -38.86
C PHE A 60 14.51 -18.63 -37.99
N LYS A 61 14.14 -19.83 -37.54
CA LYS A 61 15.01 -20.73 -36.77
C LYS A 61 16.30 -21.01 -37.51
N THR A 62 16.22 -21.36 -38.79
CA THR A 62 17.38 -21.64 -39.64
C THR A 62 18.31 -20.44 -39.73
N ALA A 63 17.77 -19.24 -40.02
CA ALA A 63 18.57 -18.03 -40.13
C ALA A 63 19.32 -17.70 -38.83
N VAL A 64 18.65 -17.81 -37.68
CA VAL A 64 19.25 -17.53 -36.37
C VAL A 64 20.23 -18.63 -35.95
N CYS A 65 19.89 -19.91 -36.13
CA CYS A 65 20.76 -21.04 -35.80
C CYS A 65 22.04 -21.05 -36.63
N THR A 66 21.96 -20.83 -37.94
CA THR A 66 23.13 -20.76 -38.82
C THR A 66 24.04 -19.60 -38.42
N PHE A 67 23.46 -18.42 -38.22
CA PHE A 67 24.23 -17.25 -37.78
C PHE A 67 24.91 -17.48 -36.42
N MET A 68 24.21 -18.06 -35.45
CA MET A 68 24.77 -18.36 -34.12
C MET A 68 25.87 -19.42 -34.17
N LYS A 69 25.77 -20.43 -35.05
CA LYS A 69 26.82 -21.44 -35.26
C LYS A 69 28.09 -20.87 -35.91
N GLU A 70 27.93 -19.86 -36.77
CA GLU A 70 29.04 -19.17 -37.43
C GLU A 70 29.72 -18.11 -36.53
N ASN A 71 29.09 -17.73 -35.41
CA ASN A 71 29.51 -16.62 -34.55
C ASN A 71 29.65 -17.00 -33.05
N SER A 72 30.02 -18.25 -32.76
CA SER A 72 29.98 -18.93 -31.45
C SER A 72 30.74 -18.25 -30.29
N ASN A 73 31.64 -17.29 -30.56
CA ASN A 73 32.55 -16.67 -29.57
C ASN A 73 32.44 -15.14 -29.50
N SER A 74 31.25 -14.57 -29.71
CA SER A 74 31.08 -13.12 -29.68
C SER A 74 29.80 -12.68 -28.96
N ASP A 75 29.84 -11.52 -28.29
CA ASP A 75 28.67 -10.79 -27.75
C ASP A 75 27.80 -10.22 -28.90
N SER A 76 27.46 -11.10 -29.83
CA SER A 76 26.73 -10.77 -31.05
C SER A 76 25.25 -10.72 -30.77
N VAL A 77 24.63 -9.67 -31.31
CA VAL A 77 23.20 -9.44 -31.21
C VAL A 77 22.54 -9.60 -32.57
N VAL A 78 21.41 -10.31 -32.59
CA VAL A 78 20.50 -10.39 -33.74
C VAL A 78 19.32 -9.47 -33.50
N GLY A 79 19.12 -8.50 -34.40
CA GLY A 79 17.95 -7.63 -34.40
C GLY A 79 16.82 -8.25 -35.22
N VAL A 80 15.64 -8.38 -34.63
CA VAL A 80 14.43 -8.87 -35.31
C VAL A 80 13.47 -7.70 -35.47
N HIS A 81 13.14 -7.37 -36.72
CA HIS A 81 12.26 -6.26 -37.08
C HIS A 81 10.90 -6.76 -37.54
N CYS A 82 9.82 -6.15 -37.06
CA CYS A 82 8.49 -6.30 -37.63
C CYS A 82 7.65 -5.02 -37.52
N THR A 83 6.66 -4.89 -38.41
CA THR A 83 5.58 -3.88 -38.35
C THR A 83 4.28 -4.52 -37.82
N HIS A 84 3.23 -3.74 -37.55
CA HIS A 84 2.01 -4.17 -36.82
C HIS A 84 1.39 -5.54 -37.17
N GLY A 85 0.82 -6.18 -36.13
CA GLY A 85 0.08 -7.44 -36.18
C GLY A 85 0.52 -8.40 -35.06
N VAL A 86 -0.45 -9.10 -34.42
CA VAL A 86 -0.32 -10.17 -33.39
C VAL A 86 1.12 -10.51 -33.01
N ASN A 87 1.72 -9.84 -32.01
CA ASN A 87 3.12 -9.96 -31.54
C ASN A 87 4.00 -11.01 -32.29
N ARG A 88 4.28 -10.77 -33.58
CA ARG A 88 4.79 -11.81 -34.50
C ARG A 88 6.25 -12.14 -34.23
N SER A 89 7.04 -11.09 -33.99
CA SER A 89 8.41 -11.20 -33.52
C SER A 89 8.47 -11.92 -32.18
N GLY A 90 7.59 -11.59 -31.23
CA GLY A 90 7.48 -12.32 -29.97
C GLY A 90 7.12 -13.80 -30.17
N TYR A 91 6.20 -14.10 -31.08
CA TYR A 91 5.80 -15.48 -31.41
C TYR A 91 6.96 -16.30 -31.99
N VAL A 92 7.66 -15.82 -33.02
CA VAL A 92 8.76 -16.58 -33.64
C VAL A 92 9.98 -16.68 -32.73
N VAL A 93 10.24 -15.67 -31.88
CA VAL A 93 11.30 -15.72 -30.86
C VAL A 93 10.95 -16.72 -29.76
N CYS A 94 9.69 -16.77 -29.30
CA CYS A 94 9.23 -17.81 -28.36
C CYS A 94 9.40 -19.21 -28.95
N ARG A 95 8.97 -19.43 -30.20
CA ARG A 95 9.12 -20.72 -30.90
C ARG A 95 10.60 -21.12 -30.99
N TYR A 96 11.48 -20.19 -31.34
CA TYR A 96 12.93 -20.42 -31.33
C TYR A 96 13.48 -20.79 -29.94
N LEU A 97 13.11 -20.07 -28.88
CA LEU A 97 13.59 -20.35 -27.52
C LEU A 97 13.11 -21.72 -27.03
N ILE A 98 11.86 -22.07 -27.31
CA ILE A 98 11.28 -23.36 -26.91
C ILE A 98 11.95 -24.51 -27.70
N GLU A 99 11.95 -24.42 -29.02
CA GLU A 99 12.29 -25.57 -29.88
C GLU A 99 13.78 -25.69 -30.18
N CYS A 100 14.53 -24.59 -30.17
CA CYS A 100 15.97 -24.60 -30.46
C CYS A 100 16.84 -24.37 -29.22
N LYS A 101 16.29 -23.85 -28.11
CA LYS A 101 17.03 -23.58 -26.86
C LYS A 101 16.49 -24.32 -25.64
N GLY A 102 15.41 -25.09 -25.78
CA GLY A 102 14.86 -25.94 -24.71
C GLY A 102 14.14 -25.21 -23.59
N TYR A 103 13.69 -23.97 -23.83
CA TYR A 103 12.95 -23.20 -22.83
C TYR A 103 11.54 -23.77 -22.64
N THR A 104 10.99 -23.70 -21.43
CA THR A 104 9.55 -23.90 -21.24
C THR A 104 8.78 -22.72 -21.85
N PRO A 105 7.49 -22.89 -22.24
CA PRO A 105 6.70 -21.78 -22.76
C PRO A 105 6.64 -20.56 -21.83
N GLN A 106 6.61 -20.78 -20.51
CA GLN A 106 6.59 -19.72 -19.50
C GLN A 106 7.94 -19.00 -19.40
N ASP A 107 9.05 -19.75 -19.45
CA ASP A 107 10.40 -19.17 -19.44
C ASP A 107 10.69 -18.39 -20.71
N ALA A 108 10.21 -18.86 -21.87
CA ALA A 108 10.35 -18.15 -23.14
C ALA A 108 9.63 -16.80 -23.14
N ILE A 109 8.39 -16.75 -22.62
CA ILE A 109 7.61 -15.50 -22.49
C ILE A 109 8.30 -14.54 -21.51
N LYS A 110 8.79 -15.06 -20.37
CA LYS A 110 9.51 -14.27 -19.38
C LYS A 110 10.83 -13.73 -19.93
N ALA A 111 11.59 -14.55 -20.67
CA ALA A 111 12.83 -14.12 -21.32
C ALA A 111 12.59 -12.96 -22.30
N ILE A 112 11.51 -12.99 -23.08
CA ILE A 112 11.14 -11.89 -23.98
C ILE A 112 10.78 -10.61 -23.23
N SER A 113 10.19 -10.70 -22.04
CA SER A 113 9.91 -9.53 -21.20
C SER A 113 11.17 -8.81 -20.70
N HIS A 114 12.32 -9.48 -20.74
CA HIS A 114 13.64 -8.95 -20.38
C HIS A 114 14.49 -8.56 -21.60
N LEU A 115 14.03 -8.78 -22.85
CA LEU A 115 14.76 -8.35 -24.05
C LEU A 115 14.61 -6.84 -24.27
N THR A 116 15.69 -6.19 -24.68
CA THR A 116 15.72 -4.74 -24.93
C THR A 116 14.89 -4.40 -26.17
N PHE A 117 13.76 -3.74 -25.98
CA PHE A 117 13.00 -3.15 -27.08
C PHE A 117 13.66 -1.82 -27.50
N VAL A 118 14.05 -1.72 -28.76
CA VAL A 118 14.54 -0.47 -29.35
C VAL A 118 13.43 0.08 -30.24
N LEU A 119 13.08 1.35 -30.07
CA LEU A 119 12.12 2.05 -30.95
C LEU A 119 12.93 2.93 -31.92
N GLY A 120 12.76 2.72 -33.22
CA GLY A 120 13.34 3.57 -34.26
C GLY A 120 12.34 4.63 -34.71
N ILE A 121 12.73 5.90 -34.72
CA ILE A 121 11.97 7.02 -35.28
C ILE A 121 12.31 7.11 -36.77
N THR A 122 11.32 7.24 -37.66
CA THR A 122 11.55 7.59 -39.07
C THR A 122 11.24 9.07 -39.29
N GLU A 123 11.94 9.72 -40.23
CA GLU A 123 12.06 11.18 -40.48
C GLU A 123 10.79 12.05 -40.64
N ASN A 124 9.59 11.55 -40.38
CA ASN A 124 8.35 12.35 -40.43
C ASN A 124 7.81 12.77 -39.05
N GLY A 125 8.69 13.08 -38.09
CA GLY A 125 8.40 14.02 -37.00
C GLY A 125 7.19 13.76 -36.10
N THR A 126 6.74 12.52 -35.91
CA THR A 126 5.57 12.22 -35.05
C THR A 126 5.97 11.40 -33.81
N LYS A 127 5.78 11.98 -32.62
CA LYS A 127 6.00 11.30 -31.31
C LYS A 127 4.85 10.31 -31.05
N PHE A 128 5.15 9.05 -30.71
CA PHE A 128 4.13 8.03 -30.38
C PHE A 128 4.37 7.32 -29.04
N HIS A 129 3.27 7.01 -28.36
CA HIS A 129 3.16 6.33 -27.06
C HIS A 129 3.09 4.80 -27.20
N LEU A 130 3.66 4.06 -26.24
CA LEU A 130 3.42 2.64 -26.04
C LEU A 130 1.98 2.43 -25.52
N LYS A 131 1.08 1.85 -26.34
CA LYS A 131 -0.13 1.19 -25.85
C LYS A 131 0.16 -0.32 -25.75
N ARG A 132 0.21 -0.84 -24.52
CA ARG A 132 0.22 -2.29 -24.24
C ARG A 132 -1.10 -2.88 -24.75
N THR A 133 -1.08 -3.68 -25.81
CA THR A 133 -2.21 -4.54 -26.19
C THR A 133 -2.17 -5.82 -25.35
N LYS A 134 -3.32 -6.16 -24.74
CA LYS A 134 -3.56 -7.35 -23.91
C LYS A 134 -3.06 -8.62 -24.61
N GLN A 135 -2.14 -9.34 -23.98
CA GLN A 135 -1.96 -10.78 -24.21
C GLN A 135 -3.05 -11.51 -23.43
N THR A 136 -4.02 -12.07 -24.14
CA THR A 136 -4.88 -13.14 -23.62
C THR A 136 -4.69 -14.32 -24.56
N GLY A 137 -4.05 -15.37 -24.06
CA GLY A 137 -3.98 -16.66 -24.73
C GLY A 137 -4.59 -17.69 -23.78
N ASP A 138 -5.66 -18.34 -24.20
CA ASP A 138 -6.14 -19.55 -23.55
C ASP A 138 -5.22 -20.70 -23.95
N LEU A 139 -4.60 -21.34 -22.96
CA LEU A 139 -3.96 -22.65 -23.08
C LEU A 139 -5.04 -23.70 -22.83
N THR A 140 -5.41 -24.46 -23.86
CA THR A 140 -6.15 -25.72 -23.63
C THR A 140 -5.18 -26.88 -23.44
N THR A 141 -5.65 -27.93 -22.77
CA THR A 141 -4.93 -29.08 -22.23
C THR A 141 -4.18 -29.96 -23.24
N SER A 142 -4.03 -29.54 -24.50
CA SER A 142 -3.31 -30.26 -25.56
C SER A 142 -2.15 -29.50 -26.21
N GLY A 143 -1.74 -28.33 -25.70
CA GLY A 143 -0.48 -27.67 -26.12
C GLY A 143 -0.48 -27.02 -27.51
N GLU A 144 -1.63 -26.83 -28.16
CA GLU A 144 -1.73 -26.02 -29.38
C GLU A 144 -2.21 -24.58 -29.09
N ILE A 145 -1.49 -23.59 -29.62
CA ILE A 145 -1.87 -22.17 -29.58
C ILE A 145 -2.85 -21.90 -30.72
N ARG A 146 -4.15 -21.74 -30.44
CA ARG A 146 -5.13 -21.28 -31.44
C ARG A 146 -5.97 -20.11 -30.94
N LYS A 147 -5.78 -18.98 -31.66
CA LYS A 147 -6.60 -17.74 -31.73
C LYS A 147 -6.39 -16.67 -30.65
N VAL A 148 -5.98 -15.47 -31.11
CA VAL A 148 -6.00 -14.18 -30.39
C VAL A 148 -6.92 -13.26 -31.17
N THR A 149 -8.05 -12.83 -30.60
CA THR A 149 -8.97 -11.85 -31.22
C THR A 149 -8.57 -10.42 -30.88
N THR A 150 -8.56 -9.52 -31.87
CA THR A 150 -8.34 -8.07 -31.68
C THR A 150 -9.41 -7.23 -32.39
N LEU A 151 -9.87 -6.18 -31.71
CA LEU A 151 -10.58 -5.03 -32.29
C LEU A 151 -9.60 -4.12 -33.08
N ASP A 152 -10.09 -3.54 -34.17
CA ASP A 152 -9.36 -2.68 -35.11
C ASP A 152 -9.07 -1.26 -34.59
N HIS A 153 -7.84 -0.77 -34.84
CA HIS A 153 -7.51 0.56 -35.40
C HIS A 153 -6.01 0.59 -35.79
N VAL A 154 -5.71 1.10 -36.99
CA VAL A 154 -4.39 1.04 -37.65
C VAL A 154 -3.55 2.28 -37.31
N ILE A 155 -2.39 2.09 -36.69
CA ILE A 155 -1.30 3.06 -36.52
C ILE A 155 -0.01 2.29 -36.83
N THR A 156 1.01 2.87 -37.47
CA THR A 156 2.28 2.18 -37.82
C THR A 156 3.37 2.45 -36.77
N ILE A 157 4.00 1.41 -36.20
CA ILE A 157 5.02 1.43 -35.13
C ILE A 157 6.02 0.34 -35.53
N ASN A 158 7.30 0.70 -35.60
CA ASN A 158 8.40 -0.23 -35.87
C ASN A 158 8.91 -0.78 -34.53
N MET A 159 8.84 -2.10 -34.34
CA MET A 159 9.25 -2.76 -33.08
C MET A 159 10.42 -3.71 -33.33
N TRP A 160 11.43 -3.61 -32.46
CA TRP A 160 12.66 -4.39 -32.53
C TRP A 160 12.84 -5.30 -31.32
N ILE A 161 13.21 -6.55 -31.58
CA ILE A 161 13.63 -7.51 -30.54
C ILE A 161 15.10 -7.86 -30.76
N VAL A 162 15.92 -7.70 -29.72
CA VAL A 162 17.36 -7.98 -29.72
C VAL A 162 17.60 -9.34 -29.07
N ILE A 163 18.22 -10.29 -29.79
CA ILE A 163 18.58 -11.63 -29.30
C ILE A 163 20.10 -11.70 -29.11
N ASN A 164 20.57 -12.00 -27.90
CA ASN A 164 22.01 -12.08 -27.59
C ASN A 164 22.53 -13.53 -27.58
N HIS A 165 23.82 -13.71 -27.85
CA HIS A 165 24.53 -14.95 -27.57
C HIS A 165 24.59 -15.18 -26.04
N PRO A 166 24.20 -16.35 -25.50
CA PRO A 166 24.40 -16.62 -24.09
C PRO A 166 25.89 -16.75 -23.81
N GLN A 167 26.47 -15.83 -23.03
CA GLN A 167 27.75 -16.11 -22.39
C GLN A 167 27.53 -17.19 -21.33
N ALA A 168 28.43 -18.17 -21.29
CA ALA A 168 28.54 -19.15 -20.21
C ALA A 168 29.08 -18.48 -18.93
N THR A 169 28.34 -17.49 -18.46
CA THR A 169 28.40 -16.94 -17.11
C THR A 169 26.94 -16.79 -16.77
N GLN A 170 26.41 -17.80 -16.07
CA GLN A 170 25.15 -17.63 -15.36
C GLN A 170 25.28 -16.32 -14.57
N PRO A 171 24.51 -15.26 -14.88
CA PRO A 171 24.17 -14.35 -13.84
C PRO A 171 23.33 -15.23 -12.92
N SER A 172 23.94 -15.69 -11.83
CA SER A 172 23.21 -16.07 -10.63
C SER A 172 22.50 -14.81 -10.14
N VAL A 173 21.47 -14.39 -10.87
CA VAL A 173 20.26 -13.99 -10.20
C VAL A 173 19.79 -15.30 -9.61
N ASP A 174 20.20 -15.55 -8.37
CA ASP A 174 19.43 -16.36 -7.46
C ASP A 174 18.05 -15.71 -7.35
N ILE A 175 17.22 -15.90 -8.37
CA ILE A 175 15.88 -16.36 -8.11
C ILE A 175 16.09 -17.83 -7.81
N THR A 176 16.59 -18.11 -6.61
CA THR A 176 16.04 -19.23 -5.90
C THR A 176 14.53 -19.02 -5.99
N CYS A 177 13.87 -19.83 -6.84
CA CYS A 177 12.63 -20.42 -6.41
C CYS A 177 12.95 -20.90 -5.00
N LYS A 178 12.54 -20.14 -3.99
CA LYS A 178 12.62 -20.56 -2.60
C LYS A 178 11.83 -21.85 -2.54
N GLY A 179 12.55 -22.96 -2.70
CA GLY A 179 12.00 -24.29 -2.91
C GLY A 179 11.11 -24.39 -4.14
N GLY A 180 10.79 -25.63 -4.53
CA GLY A 180 9.38 -25.85 -4.81
C GLY A 180 8.60 -25.27 -3.62
N LEU A 181 7.66 -24.38 -3.89
CA LEU A 181 6.63 -24.09 -2.91
C LEU A 181 5.90 -25.42 -2.69
N GLU A 182 6.38 -26.20 -1.71
CA GLU A 182 5.49 -27.10 -1.02
C GLU A 182 4.31 -26.24 -0.57
N ALA A 183 3.14 -26.60 -1.07
CA ALA A 183 1.89 -25.89 -0.87
C ALA A 183 1.63 -25.73 0.63
N ASN A 184 1.94 -24.55 1.17
CA ASN A 184 1.61 -24.16 2.53
C ASN A 184 0.87 -22.80 2.43
N ASP A 185 -0.27 -22.49 3.05
CA ASP A 185 -1.08 -23.25 4.01
C ASP A 185 -2.32 -22.41 4.38
N THR A 186 -3.42 -22.56 3.65
CA THR A 186 -4.75 -22.09 4.08
C THR A 186 -5.68 -23.28 4.11
N GLY A 187 -6.36 -23.50 5.23
CA GLY A 187 -7.08 -24.74 5.51
C GLY A 187 -6.27 -25.79 6.29
N LYS A 188 -5.35 -25.36 7.16
CA LYS A 188 -4.59 -26.26 8.03
C LYS A 188 -5.47 -26.80 9.15
N ILE A 189 -5.37 -28.10 9.43
CA ILE A 189 -6.02 -28.73 10.58
C ILE A 189 -5.50 -28.08 11.88
N ILE A 190 -6.43 -27.66 12.73
CA ILE A 190 -6.17 -26.98 13.99
C ILE A 190 -6.20 -27.95 15.17
N MET A 191 -5.37 -27.62 16.17
CA MET A 191 -5.32 -28.30 17.46
C MET A 191 -6.28 -27.67 18.49
N ASP A 192 -6.73 -28.47 19.43
CA ASP A 192 -7.60 -28.06 20.54
C ASP A 192 -7.02 -26.90 21.38
N SER A 193 -5.71 -26.91 21.61
CA SER A 193 -5.00 -25.87 22.36
C SER A 193 -5.19 -24.48 21.74
N TYR A 194 -5.26 -24.40 20.41
CA TYR A 194 -5.43 -23.16 19.67
C TYR A 194 -6.85 -22.60 19.84
N ILE A 195 -7.88 -23.43 19.69
CA ILE A 195 -9.27 -23.01 19.92
C ILE A 195 -9.50 -22.61 21.37
N LYS A 196 -8.93 -23.35 22.33
CA LYS A 196 -8.98 -23.00 23.76
C LYS A 196 -8.43 -21.60 24.04
N ARG A 197 -7.33 -21.21 23.37
CA ARG A 197 -6.74 -19.87 23.46
C ARG A 197 -7.62 -18.79 22.82
N ILE A 198 -8.25 -19.07 21.69
CA ILE A 198 -9.18 -18.10 21.07
C ILE A 198 -10.36 -17.86 22.00
N LEU A 199 -10.98 -18.91 22.53
CA LEU A 199 -12.14 -18.81 23.43
C LEU A 199 -11.82 -18.02 24.70
N SER A 200 -10.62 -18.19 25.28
CA SER A 200 -10.22 -17.47 26.49
C SER A 200 -10.00 -15.97 26.26
N THR A 201 -9.76 -15.53 25.02
CA THR A 201 -9.49 -14.14 24.65
C THR A 201 -10.71 -13.40 24.07
N ILE A 202 -11.87 -14.08 23.96
CA ILE A 202 -13.11 -13.47 23.48
C ILE A 202 -13.51 -12.26 24.33
N LYS A 203 -13.87 -11.18 23.64
CA LYS A 203 -14.43 -9.96 24.24
C LYS A 203 -15.89 -10.19 24.59
N ILE A 204 -16.18 -10.31 25.88
CA ILE A 204 -17.50 -10.72 26.41
C ILE A 204 -18.62 -9.71 26.19
N ASN A 205 -18.31 -8.41 26.09
CA ASN A 205 -19.30 -7.32 25.99
C ASN A 205 -19.67 -6.99 24.53
N LYS A 206 -19.50 -7.94 23.60
CA LYS A 206 -19.86 -7.77 22.19
C LYS A 206 -21.30 -8.23 21.96
N ALA A 207 -21.96 -7.64 20.96
CA ALA A 207 -23.35 -7.95 20.62
C ALA A 207 -23.52 -9.42 20.20
N THR A 208 -24.70 -9.96 20.49
CA THR A 208 -25.12 -11.33 20.14
C THR A 208 -25.62 -11.38 18.69
N GLY A 209 -25.23 -12.41 17.95
CA GLY A 209 -25.68 -12.64 16.58
C GLY A 209 -27.11 -13.19 16.50
N ALA A 210 -27.53 -13.55 15.29
CA ALA A 210 -28.85 -14.12 15.03
C ALA A 210 -29.06 -15.51 15.69
N ASP A 211 -27.98 -16.19 16.05
CA ASP A 211 -27.98 -17.50 16.72
C ASP A 211 -28.30 -17.44 18.23
N GLY A 212 -28.40 -16.24 18.81
CA GLY A 212 -28.65 -16.07 20.25
C GLY A 212 -27.45 -16.42 21.16
N ILE A 213 -26.31 -16.84 20.60
CA ILE A 213 -25.14 -17.25 21.38
C ILE A 213 -24.26 -16.03 21.67
N SER A 214 -24.35 -15.53 22.90
CA SER A 214 -23.55 -14.38 23.29
C SER A 214 -22.05 -14.74 23.40
N PRO A 215 -21.14 -13.80 23.08
CA PRO A 215 -19.69 -13.97 23.30
C PRO A 215 -19.33 -14.31 24.76
N ARG A 216 -20.11 -13.82 25.73
CA ARG A 216 -19.97 -14.15 27.15
C ARG A 216 -20.26 -15.62 27.41
N LEU A 217 -21.39 -16.13 26.91
CA LEU A 217 -21.76 -17.54 27.04
C LEU A 217 -20.70 -18.44 26.39
N LEU A 218 -20.26 -18.09 25.18
CA LEU A 218 -19.25 -18.84 24.43
C LEU A 218 -17.93 -18.95 25.21
N LYS A 219 -17.48 -17.88 25.87
CA LYS A 219 -16.28 -17.89 26.70
C LYS A 219 -16.44 -18.74 27.97
N LEU A 220 -17.61 -18.68 28.62
CA LEU A 220 -17.91 -19.47 29.83
C LEU A 220 -17.99 -20.97 29.53
N ALA A 221 -18.64 -21.35 28.43
CA ALA A 221 -18.74 -22.74 27.99
C ALA A 221 -17.43 -23.27 27.39
N GLY A 222 -16.53 -22.37 26.96
CA GLY A 222 -15.31 -22.68 26.23
C GLY A 222 -14.48 -23.86 26.75
N PRO A 223 -14.19 -23.96 28.07
CA PRO A 223 -13.46 -25.10 28.64
C PRO A 223 -14.09 -26.48 28.43
N ARG A 224 -15.40 -26.54 28.14
CA ARG A 224 -16.13 -27.80 27.91
C ARG A 224 -16.38 -28.09 26.43
N ILE A 225 -16.45 -27.06 25.59
CA ILE A 225 -16.86 -27.20 24.18
C ILE A 225 -15.71 -27.05 23.17
N PHE A 226 -14.50 -26.67 23.61
CA PHE A 226 -13.41 -26.36 22.69
C PHE A 226 -13.12 -27.52 21.72
N SER A 227 -13.11 -28.77 22.20
CA SER A 227 -12.79 -29.94 21.37
C SER A 227 -13.83 -30.17 20.28
N SER A 228 -15.12 -30.03 20.60
CA SER A 228 -16.20 -30.11 19.63
C SER A 228 -16.14 -29.00 18.59
N LEU A 229 -15.81 -27.77 19.01
CA LEU A 229 -15.61 -26.65 18.09
C LEU A 229 -14.41 -26.85 17.18
N THR A 230 -13.30 -27.40 17.69
CA THR A 230 -12.13 -27.74 16.87
C THR A 230 -12.51 -28.73 15.78
N LYS A 231 -13.22 -29.81 16.14
CA LYS A 231 -13.69 -30.83 15.19
C LYS A 231 -14.58 -30.22 14.12
N LEU A 232 -15.55 -29.40 14.52
CA LEU A 232 -16.45 -28.71 13.59
C LEU A 232 -15.68 -27.81 12.61
N ILE A 233 -14.78 -26.97 13.10
CA ILE A 233 -13.99 -26.06 12.24
C ILE A 233 -13.06 -26.85 11.31
N ASN A 234 -12.44 -27.93 11.79
CA ASN A 234 -11.64 -28.82 10.95
C ASN A 234 -12.48 -29.48 9.86
N GLN A 235 -13.70 -29.91 10.17
CA GLN A 235 -14.63 -30.44 9.17
C GLN A 235 -14.96 -29.38 8.12
N CYS A 236 -15.25 -28.14 8.52
CA CYS A 236 -15.50 -27.04 7.58
C CYS A 236 -14.32 -26.84 6.62
N ILE A 237 -13.11 -26.86 7.17
CA ILE A 237 -11.85 -26.73 6.42
C ILE A 237 -11.69 -27.87 5.40
N VAL A 238 -11.79 -29.12 5.86
CA VAL A 238 -11.60 -30.31 5.02
C VAL A 238 -12.69 -30.41 3.94
N SER A 239 -13.94 -30.08 4.28
CA SER A 239 -15.05 -30.15 3.33
C SER A 239 -15.16 -28.93 2.41
N GLY A 240 -14.35 -27.88 2.63
CA GLY A 240 -14.49 -26.61 1.92
C GLY A 240 -15.85 -25.94 2.11
N SER A 241 -16.52 -26.15 3.25
CA SER A 241 -17.91 -25.71 3.45
C SER A 241 -18.10 -24.90 4.73
N TRP A 242 -18.64 -23.69 4.58
CA TRP A 242 -19.01 -22.84 5.69
C TRP A 242 -20.43 -23.16 6.18
N PRO A 243 -20.67 -23.35 7.49
CA PRO A 243 -22.00 -23.67 8.02
C PRO A 243 -23.06 -22.62 7.68
N THR A 244 -24.23 -23.06 7.24
CA THR A 244 -25.36 -22.18 6.86
C THR A 244 -25.81 -21.27 8.00
N ASP A 245 -25.84 -21.77 9.24
CA ASP A 245 -26.22 -20.98 10.41
C ASP A 245 -25.27 -19.79 10.66
N TRP A 246 -24.01 -19.92 10.24
CA TRP A 246 -22.99 -18.87 10.35
C TRP A 246 -23.06 -17.83 9.22
N LYS A 247 -23.89 -18.07 8.20
CA LYS A 247 -24.07 -17.18 7.04
C LYS A 247 -25.15 -16.12 7.24
N THR A 248 -25.70 -16.00 8.45
CA THR A 248 -26.70 -14.98 8.80
C THR A 248 -26.09 -13.82 9.58
N SER A 249 -26.64 -12.61 9.44
CA SER A 249 -26.19 -11.44 10.22
C SER A 249 -27.31 -10.44 10.51
N ILE A 250 -27.24 -9.81 11.68
CA ILE A 250 -28.11 -8.68 12.05
C ILE A 250 -27.37 -7.39 11.72
N VAL A 251 -27.93 -6.56 10.85
CA VAL A 251 -27.37 -5.25 10.50
C VAL A 251 -27.90 -4.20 11.46
N SER A 252 -27.00 -3.58 12.21
CA SER A 252 -27.31 -2.40 13.04
C SER A 252 -26.82 -1.14 12.32
N PRO A 253 -27.71 -0.23 11.90
CA PRO A 253 -27.33 1.01 11.25
C PRO A 253 -26.75 1.98 12.29
N ILE A 254 -25.50 2.40 12.11
CA ILE A 254 -24.83 3.37 12.98
C ILE A 254 -24.80 4.73 12.29
N TYR A 255 -25.39 5.73 12.93
CA TYR A 255 -25.38 7.09 12.40
C TYR A 255 -23.96 7.67 12.32
N LYS A 256 -23.60 8.24 11.16
CA LYS A 256 -22.27 8.80 10.88
C LYS A 256 -22.23 10.32 11.09
N LYS A 257 -23.03 11.09 10.35
CA LYS A 257 -23.12 12.56 10.37
C LYS A 257 -24.21 13.07 9.43
N GLY A 258 -24.60 14.35 9.54
CA GLY A 258 -25.47 15.02 8.59
C GLY A 258 -26.94 15.03 9.02
N THR A 259 -27.82 14.57 8.13
CA THR A 259 -29.27 14.49 8.39
C THR A 259 -29.62 13.05 8.74
N GLU A 260 -30.30 12.84 9.88
CA GLU A 260 -30.68 11.50 10.37
C GLU A 260 -31.75 10.81 9.52
N THR A 261 -32.50 11.54 8.69
CA THR A 261 -33.50 10.93 7.79
C THR A 261 -32.89 10.34 6.51
N LEU A 262 -31.61 10.61 6.22
CA LEU A 262 -30.94 10.12 5.01
C LEU A 262 -30.21 8.81 5.27
N LYS A 263 -30.66 7.74 4.60
CA LYS A 263 -30.05 6.39 4.69
C LYS A 263 -28.54 6.36 4.39
N SER A 264 -28.04 7.24 3.52
CA SER A 264 -26.62 7.34 3.15
C SER A 264 -25.72 7.81 4.30
N ASN A 265 -26.31 8.37 5.36
CA ASN A 265 -25.62 8.84 6.55
C ASN A 265 -25.45 7.75 7.62
N TYR A 266 -25.90 6.52 7.36
CA TYR A 266 -25.75 5.38 8.25
C TYR A 266 -24.73 4.37 7.72
N ARG A 267 -23.96 3.78 8.63
CA ARG A 267 -23.07 2.67 8.34
C ARG A 267 -23.76 1.35 8.71
N PRO A 268 -23.93 0.40 7.78
CA PRO A 268 -24.45 -0.91 8.10
C PRO A 268 -23.38 -1.71 8.83
N VAL A 269 -23.55 -2.00 10.13
CA VAL A 269 -22.63 -2.87 10.87
C VAL A 269 -23.27 -4.24 11.07
N SER A 270 -22.64 -5.26 10.51
CA SER A 270 -23.07 -6.66 10.60
C SER A 270 -22.64 -7.28 11.93
N VAL A 271 -23.62 -7.69 12.72
CA VAL A 271 -23.42 -8.53 13.91
C VAL A 271 -23.53 -9.99 13.48
N LEU A 272 -22.38 -10.66 13.43
CA LEU A 272 -22.24 -12.08 13.07
C LEU A 272 -22.28 -12.97 14.31
N SER A 273 -22.55 -14.26 14.09
CA SER A 273 -22.41 -15.31 15.12
C SER A 273 -21.04 -15.23 15.80
N ALA A 274 -21.05 -15.33 17.14
CA ALA A 274 -19.82 -15.38 17.92
C ALA A 274 -19.00 -16.64 17.60
N VAL A 275 -19.67 -17.75 17.28
CA VAL A 275 -19.03 -19.01 16.90
C VAL A 275 -18.40 -18.89 15.50
N SER A 276 -19.11 -18.29 14.54
CA SER A 276 -18.54 -17.97 13.22
C SER A 276 -17.26 -17.16 13.34
N LYS A 277 -17.20 -16.18 14.25
CA LYS A 277 -15.99 -15.37 14.48
C LYS A 277 -14.81 -16.17 15.04
N VAL A 278 -15.05 -17.24 15.78
CA VAL A 278 -13.97 -18.16 16.18
C VAL A 278 -13.38 -18.83 14.94
N ALA A 279 -14.22 -19.38 14.06
CA ALA A 279 -13.79 -19.98 12.81
C ALA A 279 -13.10 -18.97 11.87
N GLU A 280 -13.66 -17.76 11.71
CA GLU A 280 -13.05 -16.69 10.92
C GLU A 280 -11.67 -16.31 11.45
N ARG A 281 -11.46 -16.36 12.77
CA ARG A 281 -10.14 -16.07 13.33
C ARG A 281 -9.10 -17.11 12.92
N VAL A 282 -9.49 -18.38 12.85
CA VAL A 282 -8.61 -19.46 12.38
C VAL A 282 -8.17 -19.21 10.94
N ILE A 283 -9.15 -18.98 10.05
CA ILE A 283 -8.88 -18.74 8.63
C ILE A 283 -8.11 -17.44 8.43
N PHE A 284 -8.43 -16.40 9.21
CA PHE A 284 -7.71 -15.11 9.18
C PHE A 284 -6.24 -15.31 9.52
N ASP A 285 -5.91 -16.03 10.59
CA ASP A 285 -4.51 -16.19 11.01
C ASP A 285 -3.70 -16.91 9.93
N GLN A 286 -4.26 -17.95 9.30
CA GLN A 286 -3.59 -18.68 8.21
C GLN A 286 -3.44 -17.81 6.95
N LEU A 287 -4.53 -17.16 6.51
CA LEU A 287 -4.50 -16.32 5.31
C LEU A 287 -3.65 -15.06 5.51
N TYR A 288 -3.62 -14.50 6.72
CA TYR A 288 -2.82 -13.32 7.03
C TYR A 288 -1.33 -13.64 6.91
N GLU A 289 -0.86 -14.72 7.52
CA GLU A 289 0.54 -15.15 7.42
C GLU A 289 0.93 -15.41 5.95
N PHE A 290 0.08 -16.13 5.19
CA PHE A 290 0.27 -16.32 3.74
C PHE A 290 0.35 -14.99 2.97
N SER A 291 -0.47 -14.01 3.35
CA SER A 291 -0.53 -12.72 2.67
C SER A 291 0.69 -11.81 2.89
N LEU A 292 1.49 -12.06 3.94
CA LEU A 292 2.66 -11.23 4.25
C LEU A 292 3.70 -11.22 3.12
N ASP A 293 3.75 -12.27 2.31
CA ASP A 293 4.73 -12.43 1.24
C ASP A 293 4.42 -11.59 -0.01
N PHE A 294 3.15 -11.21 -0.24
CA PHE A 294 2.73 -10.52 -1.46
C PHE A 294 1.99 -9.20 -1.23
N LEU A 295 1.57 -8.89 0.01
CA LEU A 295 0.91 -7.62 0.30
C LEU A 295 1.90 -6.46 0.15
N SER A 296 1.51 -5.47 -0.64
CA SER A 296 2.30 -4.27 -0.88
C SER A 296 2.51 -3.45 0.38
N GLY A 297 3.73 -2.90 0.54
CA GLY A 297 4.07 -1.95 1.59
C GLY A 297 3.28 -0.62 1.53
N ASN A 298 2.51 -0.38 0.46
CA ASN A 298 1.63 0.78 0.36
C ASN A 298 0.30 0.60 1.11
N LEU A 299 -0.07 -0.64 1.46
CA LEU A 299 -1.22 -0.95 2.30
C LEU A 299 -0.88 -0.70 3.78
N SER A 300 -1.79 -0.06 4.52
CA SER A 300 -1.62 0.18 5.96
C SER A 300 -2.89 -0.02 6.78
N GLY A 301 -4.07 0.01 6.17
CA GLY A 301 -5.32 -0.29 6.87
C GLY A 301 -5.33 -1.75 7.35
N PHE A 302 -5.78 -1.99 8.58
CA PHE A 302 -5.99 -3.34 9.14
C PHE A 302 -4.76 -4.27 9.24
N LEU A 303 -3.55 -3.77 8.97
CA LEU A 303 -2.32 -4.56 9.06
C LEU A 303 -1.62 -4.36 10.41
N LYS A 304 -1.03 -5.43 10.93
CA LYS A 304 -0.33 -5.43 12.24
C LYS A 304 0.90 -4.51 12.16
N GLY A 305 1.05 -3.62 13.12
CA GLY A 305 2.16 -2.66 13.18
C GLY A 305 1.92 -1.37 12.39
N HIS A 306 0.93 -1.35 11.50
CA HIS A 306 0.50 -0.15 10.78
C HIS A 306 -0.54 0.63 11.59
N SER A 307 -0.60 1.95 11.36
CA SER A 307 -1.57 2.85 11.97
C SER A 307 -1.81 4.07 11.08
N CYS A 308 -2.84 4.86 11.38
CA CYS A 308 -3.02 6.16 10.72
C CYS A 308 -1.76 7.01 10.85
N THR A 309 -1.11 7.00 12.02
CA THR A 309 0.10 7.78 12.29
C THR A 309 1.26 7.33 11.42
N THR A 310 1.51 6.03 11.26
CA THR A 310 2.62 5.54 10.42
C THR A 310 2.38 5.88 8.95
N ALA A 311 1.15 5.70 8.45
CA ALA A 311 0.81 6.07 7.08
C ALA A 311 1.02 7.57 6.82
N LEU A 312 0.51 8.43 7.72
CA LEU A 312 0.70 9.88 7.64
C LEU A 312 2.19 10.26 7.70
N LEU A 313 2.95 9.69 8.64
CA LEU A 313 4.38 9.96 8.77
C LEU A 313 5.11 9.69 7.45
N LYS A 314 4.88 8.53 6.83
CA LYS A 314 5.53 8.21 5.55
C LYS A 314 5.16 9.20 4.45
N THR A 315 3.88 9.51 4.28
CA THR A 315 3.42 10.49 3.29
C THR A 315 4.08 11.85 3.48
N PHE A 316 4.13 12.37 4.71
CA PHE A 316 4.70 13.70 4.95
C PHE A 316 6.21 13.73 4.97
N GLU A 317 6.89 12.68 5.39
CA GLU A 317 8.35 12.60 5.29
C GLU A 317 8.78 12.61 3.82
N ASP A 318 8.08 11.87 2.95
CA ASP A 318 8.35 11.88 1.51
C ASP A 318 8.11 13.29 0.93
N ILE A 319 6.97 13.92 1.24
CA ILE A 319 6.66 15.29 0.77
C ILE A 319 7.68 16.31 1.30
N ARG A 320 7.97 16.31 2.61
CA ARG A 320 8.93 17.25 3.21
C ARG A 320 10.33 17.11 2.62
N LYS A 321 10.78 15.87 2.35
CA LYS A 321 12.06 15.61 1.69
C LYS A 321 12.12 16.20 0.27
N LYS A 322 11.01 16.11 -0.47
CA LYS A 322 10.89 16.71 -1.81
C LYS A 322 10.87 18.23 -1.77
N LEU A 323 10.13 18.82 -0.82
CA LEU A 323 10.15 20.26 -0.58
C LEU A 323 11.54 20.78 -0.16
N ASP A 324 12.31 20.00 0.61
CA ASP A 324 13.70 20.32 0.98
C ASP A 324 14.65 20.38 -0.23
N SER A 325 14.29 19.64 -1.28
CA SER A 325 15.02 19.62 -2.56
C SER A 325 14.50 20.68 -3.55
N SER A 326 13.74 21.67 -3.07
CA SER A 326 13.10 22.73 -3.87
C SER A 326 12.12 22.22 -4.93
N GLU A 327 11.63 20.98 -4.82
CA GLU A 327 10.56 20.47 -5.69
C GLU A 327 9.19 20.98 -5.22
N HIS A 328 8.23 21.02 -6.15
CA HIS A 328 6.82 21.18 -5.84
C HIS A 328 6.19 19.83 -5.57
N SER A 329 5.22 19.77 -4.66
CA SER A 329 4.52 18.54 -4.31
C SER A 329 3.01 18.75 -4.34
N ALA A 330 2.28 17.73 -4.77
CA ALA A 330 0.83 17.70 -4.70
C ALA A 330 0.34 16.32 -4.24
N ALA A 331 -0.82 16.30 -3.58
CA ALA A 331 -1.48 15.09 -3.15
C ALA A 331 -2.96 15.13 -3.51
N ILE A 332 -3.51 13.96 -3.81
CA ILE A 332 -4.92 13.73 -4.10
C ILE A 332 -5.39 12.60 -3.20
N THR A 333 -6.51 12.84 -2.52
CA THR A 333 -7.19 11.81 -1.75
C THR A 333 -8.44 11.38 -2.49
N ILE A 334 -8.61 10.06 -2.64
CA ILE A 334 -9.76 9.42 -3.26
C ILE A 334 -10.51 8.66 -2.16
N ASP A 335 -11.79 8.96 -1.98
CA ASP A 335 -12.73 8.23 -1.11
C ASP A 335 -13.57 7.31 -1.99
N LEU A 336 -13.80 6.07 -1.56
CA LEU A 336 -14.62 5.10 -2.28
C LEU A 336 -16.04 5.05 -1.72
N SER A 337 -17.02 4.91 -2.60
CA SER A 337 -18.42 4.77 -2.24
C SER A 337 -18.72 3.34 -1.81
N LYS A 338 -18.97 3.15 -0.50
CA LYS A 338 -19.37 1.86 0.10
C LYS A 338 -18.39 0.72 -0.21
N ALA A 339 -17.09 0.98 -0.16
CA ALA A 339 -16.04 0.07 -0.65
C ALA A 339 -16.19 -1.38 -0.17
N PHE A 340 -16.42 -1.58 1.14
CA PHE A 340 -16.61 -2.92 1.71
C PHE A 340 -17.85 -3.64 1.20
N ASP A 341 -18.94 -2.90 0.93
CA ASP A 341 -20.21 -3.46 0.47
C ASP A 341 -20.20 -3.73 -1.05
N SER A 342 -19.22 -3.19 -1.78
CA SER A 342 -19.14 -3.26 -3.24
C SER A 342 -18.23 -4.37 -3.78
N ILE A 343 -17.50 -5.08 -2.90
CA ILE A 343 -16.54 -6.12 -3.31
C ILE A 343 -17.23 -7.22 -4.14
N ASN A 344 -16.77 -7.42 -5.38
CA ASN A 344 -17.25 -8.51 -6.22
C ASN A 344 -16.64 -9.84 -5.75
N HIS A 345 -17.48 -10.82 -5.42
CA HIS A 345 -17.03 -12.10 -4.85
C HIS A 345 -16.22 -12.94 -5.84
N ASP A 346 -16.65 -13.02 -7.10
CA ASP A 346 -15.94 -13.82 -8.11
C ASP A 346 -14.58 -13.21 -8.44
N LEU A 347 -14.49 -11.87 -8.56
CA LEU A 347 -13.21 -11.20 -8.76
C LEU A 347 -12.29 -11.36 -7.55
N LEU A 348 -12.81 -11.27 -6.32
CA LEU A 348 -12.03 -11.53 -5.11
C LEU A 348 -11.43 -12.95 -5.12
N LEU A 349 -12.24 -13.96 -5.45
CA LEU A 349 -11.78 -15.35 -5.54
C LEU A 349 -10.77 -15.55 -6.67
N ALA A 350 -10.96 -14.90 -7.82
CA ALA A 350 -10.00 -14.93 -8.92
C ALA A 350 -8.64 -14.31 -8.51
N LYS A 351 -8.65 -13.19 -7.80
CA LYS A 351 -7.43 -12.56 -7.26
C LYS A 351 -6.72 -13.45 -6.25
N LEU A 352 -7.46 -14.03 -5.31
CA LEU A 352 -6.92 -15.00 -4.34
C LEU A 352 -6.27 -16.19 -5.06
N SER A 353 -6.90 -16.71 -6.11
CA SER A 353 -6.33 -17.77 -6.95
C SER A 353 -5.04 -17.31 -7.64
N ALA A 354 -5.00 -16.09 -8.16
CA ALA A 354 -3.82 -15.52 -8.83
C ALA A 354 -2.64 -15.31 -7.85
N TYR A 355 -2.92 -15.03 -6.57
CA TYR A 355 -1.91 -14.98 -5.52
C TYR A 355 -1.45 -16.37 -5.02
N GLY A 356 -2.03 -17.46 -5.52
CA GLY A 356 -1.61 -18.83 -5.19
C GLY A 356 -2.40 -19.47 -4.04
N VAL A 357 -3.57 -18.94 -3.66
CA VAL A 357 -4.45 -19.64 -2.69
C VAL A 357 -4.94 -20.95 -3.30
N THR A 358 -4.88 -22.03 -2.53
CA THR A 358 -5.22 -23.39 -2.99
C THR A 358 -6.70 -23.53 -3.35
N LYS A 359 -7.02 -24.51 -4.21
CA LYS A 359 -8.41 -24.77 -4.63
C LYS A 359 -9.34 -25.07 -3.45
N ASP A 360 -8.87 -25.84 -2.47
CA ASP A 360 -9.67 -26.22 -1.29
C ASP A 360 -9.97 -25.00 -0.40
N ALA A 361 -8.97 -24.14 -0.18
CA ALA A 361 -9.16 -22.90 0.56
C ALA A 361 -10.07 -21.92 -0.19
N LEU A 362 -9.96 -21.83 -1.52
CA LEU A 362 -10.86 -21.05 -2.36
C LEU A 362 -12.30 -21.58 -2.28
N GLN A 363 -12.49 -22.90 -2.22
CA GLN A 363 -13.81 -23.49 -2.05
C GLN A 363 -14.43 -23.09 -0.70
N LEU A 364 -13.65 -23.14 0.39
CA LEU A 364 -14.07 -22.67 1.70
C LEU A 364 -14.44 -21.18 1.69
N LEU A 365 -13.59 -20.34 1.10
CA LEU A 365 -13.82 -18.89 1.00
C LEU A 365 -15.03 -18.56 0.12
N ARG A 366 -15.23 -19.30 -0.97
CA ARG A 366 -16.44 -19.20 -1.80
C ARG A 366 -17.67 -19.52 -0.95
N SER A 367 -17.66 -20.65 -0.23
CA SER A 367 -18.76 -21.01 0.67
C SER A 367 -18.99 -19.96 1.77
N TYR A 368 -17.94 -19.36 2.32
CA TYR A 368 -18.06 -18.27 3.29
C TYR A 368 -18.77 -17.03 2.73
N LEU A 369 -18.56 -16.69 1.45
CA LEU A 369 -19.09 -15.49 0.79
C LEU A 369 -20.50 -15.70 0.21
N THR A 370 -20.83 -16.90 -0.28
CA THR A 370 -22.12 -17.18 -0.94
C THR A 370 -23.25 -17.49 0.04
N ASP A 371 -24.49 -17.31 -0.41
CA ASP A 371 -25.73 -17.62 0.31
C ASP A 371 -25.87 -16.95 1.68
N ARG A 372 -25.17 -15.82 1.86
CA ARG A 372 -25.28 -15.01 3.06
C ARG A 372 -26.60 -14.27 3.09
N LYS A 373 -27.22 -14.24 4.27
CA LYS A 373 -28.46 -13.49 4.53
C LYS A 373 -28.23 -12.43 5.59
N GLN A 374 -28.89 -11.31 5.45
CA GLN A 374 -28.89 -10.24 6.44
C GLN A 374 -30.28 -9.64 6.59
N HIS A 375 -30.55 -9.08 7.77
CA HIS A 375 -31.73 -8.26 8.01
C HIS A 375 -31.37 -7.11 8.95
N VAL A 376 -32.10 -6.00 8.83
CA VAL A 376 -31.79 -4.76 9.54
C VAL A 376 -32.56 -4.71 10.86
N LYS A 377 -31.89 -4.28 11.93
CA LYS A 377 -32.50 -4.02 13.23
C LYS A 377 -32.52 -2.52 13.52
N THR A 378 -33.71 -1.96 13.69
CA THR A 378 -33.95 -0.56 14.07
C THR A 378 -35.00 -0.51 15.17
N ASP A 379 -34.70 0.17 16.28
CA ASP A 379 -35.62 0.35 17.42
C ASP A 379 -36.30 -0.94 17.91
N GLY A 380 -35.54 -2.04 17.90
CA GLY A 380 -36.02 -3.36 18.33
C GLY A 380 -36.78 -4.16 17.27
N VAL A 381 -37.16 -3.54 16.16
CA VAL A 381 -37.86 -4.18 15.04
C VAL A 381 -36.85 -4.74 14.04
N LEU A 382 -37.18 -5.89 13.45
CA LEU A 382 -36.37 -6.58 12.45
C LEU A 382 -37.07 -6.54 11.08
N SER A 383 -36.30 -6.28 10.03
CA SER A 383 -36.78 -6.43 8.66
C SER A 383 -36.81 -7.92 8.24
N ASP A 384 -37.37 -8.15 7.06
CA ASP A 384 -37.22 -9.44 6.37
C ASP A 384 -35.76 -9.72 6.01
N TRP A 385 -35.47 -11.01 5.83
CA TRP A 385 -34.19 -11.49 5.37
C TRP A 385 -33.95 -11.13 3.90
N GLN A 386 -32.73 -10.65 3.61
CA GLN A 386 -32.28 -10.33 2.27
C GLN A 386 -30.94 -11.03 1.98
N ILE A 387 -30.76 -11.47 0.74
CA ILE A 387 -29.52 -12.12 0.29
C ILE A 387 -28.45 -11.07 0.01
N VAL A 388 -27.23 -11.33 0.48
CA VAL A 388 -26.06 -10.50 0.21
C VAL A 388 -25.38 -11.02 -1.06
N ARG A 389 -25.37 -10.20 -2.12
CA ARG A 389 -24.83 -10.56 -3.44
C ARG A 389 -23.39 -10.11 -3.67
N CYS A 390 -22.94 -9.12 -2.92
CA CYS A 390 -21.60 -8.55 -3.01
C CYS A 390 -21.19 -7.99 -1.65
N GLY A 391 -19.91 -7.65 -1.54
CA GLY A 391 -19.33 -7.07 -0.36
C GLY A 391 -18.83 -8.10 0.65
N VAL A 392 -18.05 -7.61 1.61
CA VAL A 392 -17.59 -8.36 2.77
C VAL A 392 -18.27 -7.81 4.03
N PRO A 393 -18.71 -8.64 4.98
CA PRO A 393 -19.51 -8.15 6.11
C PRO A 393 -18.75 -7.13 6.97
N GLN A 394 -19.31 -5.94 7.15
CA GLN A 394 -18.72 -4.89 7.99
C GLN A 394 -18.87 -5.23 9.48
N GLY A 395 -17.88 -5.93 10.03
CA GLY A 395 -17.94 -6.50 11.38
C GLY A 395 -17.42 -7.95 11.45
N SER A 396 -17.11 -8.55 10.29
CA SER A 396 -16.32 -9.76 10.16
C SER A 396 -14.86 -9.54 10.55
N ILE A 397 -14.17 -10.64 10.87
CA ILE A 397 -12.73 -10.68 11.09
C ILE A 397 -12.01 -10.83 9.75
N LEU A 398 -12.56 -11.63 8.82
CA LEU A 398 -11.96 -11.86 7.50
C LEU A 398 -12.10 -10.67 6.54
N GLY A 399 -13.22 -9.94 6.60
CA GLY A 399 -13.55 -8.90 5.61
C GLY A 399 -12.45 -7.86 5.40
N PRO A 400 -11.85 -7.28 6.46
CA PRO A 400 -10.74 -6.33 6.29
C PRO A 400 -9.51 -6.88 5.55
N LEU A 401 -9.14 -8.14 5.80
CA LEU A 401 -8.02 -8.77 5.09
C LEU A 401 -8.37 -9.04 3.63
N LEU A 402 -9.57 -9.58 3.37
CA LEU A 402 -10.06 -9.81 2.02
C LEU A 402 -10.13 -8.50 1.21
N PHE A 403 -10.52 -7.39 1.85
CA PHE A 403 -10.49 -6.07 1.24
C PHE A 403 -9.07 -5.63 0.87
N ASN A 404 -8.09 -5.80 1.76
CA ASN A 404 -6.70 -5.49 1.46
C ASN A 404 -6.14 -6.33 0.31
N ILE A 405 -6.45 -7.64 0.27
CA ILE A 405 -6.05 -8.53 -0.83
C ILE A 405 -6.70 -8.07 -2.14
N TYR A 406 -7.98 -7.70 -2.12
CA TYR A 406 -8.69 -7.18 -3.28
C TYR A 406 -8.06 -5.89 -3.83
N MET A 407 -7.56 -5.03 -2.94
CA MET A 407 -6.91 -3.77 -3.28
C MET A 407 -5.45 -3.92 -3.70
N ASN A 408 -4.82 -5.08 -3.50
CA ASN A 408 -3.37 -5.18 -3.51
C ASN A 408 -2.74 -4.97 -4.90
N ASP A 409 -3.37 -5.49 -5.95
CA ASP A 409 -2.87 -5.46 -7.33
C ASP A 409 -2.89 -4.09 -8.00
N VAL A 410 -3.55 -3.08 -7.42
CA VAL A 410 -3.36 -1.68 -7.84
C VAL A 410 -1.88 -1.28 -7.79
N ASN A 411 -1.10 -1.89 -6.88
CA ASN A 411 0.33 -1.64 -6.73
C ASN A 411 1.19 -2.27 -7.83
N PHE A 412 0.62 -3.13 -8.67
CA PHE A 412 1.29 -3.70 -9.86
C PHE A 412 0.87 -3.00 -11.16
N SER A 413 0.01 -1.99 -11.08
CA SER A 413 -0.37 -1.15 -12.22
C SER A 413 0.77 -0.19 -12.59
N ASP A 414 0.74 0.35 -13.81
CA ASP A 414 1.74 1.29 -14.33
C ASP A 414 1.62 2.71 -13.69
N ILE A 415 1.38 2.77 -12.38
CA ILE A 415 1.23 3.99 -11.59
C ILE A 415 2.61 4.36 -11.03
N SER A 416 3.12 5.52 -11.45
CA SER A 416 4.43 6.04 -11.09
C SER A 416 4.41 6.98 -9.86
N CYS A 417 3.24 7.45 -9.43
CA CYS A 417 3.14 8.27 -8.23
C CYS A 417 3.25 7.42 -6.96
N SER A 418 3.56 8.07 -5.83
CA SER A 418 3.56 7.39 -4.54
C SER A 418 2.12 7.19 -4.07
N LEU A 419 1.81 5.97 -3.62
CA LEU A 419 0.48 5.59 -3.14
C LEU A 419 0.51 5.20 -1.66
N ARG A 420 -0.53 5.59 -0.94
CA ARG A 420 -0.82 5.07 0.41
C ARG A 420 -2.29 4.73 0.52
N PHE A 421 -2.54 3.51 0.97
CA PHE A 421 -3.88 2.98 1.18
C PHE A 421 -4.11 2.74 2.67
N TYR A 422 -5.16 3.34 3.20
CA TYR A 422 -5.64 3.04 4.55
C TYR A 422 -7.08 2.59 4.45
N ALA A 423 -7.30 1.28 4.28
CA ALA A 423 -8.60 0.76 3.87
C ALA A 423 -9.03 1.39 2.54
N ASP A 424 -10.22 1.97 2.49
CA ASP A 424 -10.79 2.66 1.34
C ASP A 424 -10.20 4.06 1.09
N ASP A 425 -9.59 4.69 2.11
CA ASP A 425 -8.91 5.98 1.94
C ASP A 425 -7.63 5.80 1.12
N THR A 426 -7.65 6.30 -0.12
CA THR A 426 -6.51 6.25 -1.04
C THR A 426 -5.87 7.61 -1.15
N THR A 427 -4.55 7.71 -0.99
CA THR A 427 -3.78 8.95 -1.17
C THR A 427 -2.70 8.73 -2.21
N GLY A 428 -2.81 9.42 -3.34
CA GLY A 428 -1.76 9.53 -4.35
C GLY A 428 -1.01 10.84 -4.21
N TYR A 429 0.31 10.83 -4.24
CA TYR A 429 1.12 12.05 -4.17
C TYR A 429 2.36 11.94 -5.04
N SER A 430 2.80 13.10 -5.55
CA SER A 430 3.97 13.19 -6.42
C SER A 430 4.70 14.50 -6.20
N SER A 431 5.92 14.61 -6.72
CA SER A 431 6.73 15.82 -6.69
C SER A 431 7.55 15.99 -7.95
N ASN A 432 7.79 17.25 -8.33
CA ASN A 432 8.67 17.60 -9.43
C ASN A 432 9.16 19.05 -9.30
N LEU A 433 10.32 19.35 -9.88
CA LEU A 433 10.83 20.72 -10.01
C LEU A 433 9.93 21.59 -10.91
N CYS A 434 9.30 21.01 -11.92
CA CYS A 434 8.38 21.72 -12.82
C CYS A 434 6.91 21.47 -12.40
N PRO A 435 6.15 22.51 -12.02
CA PRO A 435 4.73 22.39 -11.68
C PRO A 435 3.89 21.73 -12.78
N SER A 436 4.16 22.02 -14.05
CA SER A 436 3.44 21.42 -15.17
C SER A 436 3.70 19.92 -15.29
N THR A 437 4.95 19.49 -15.13
CA THR A 437 5.29 18.05 -15.12
C THR A 437 4.67 17.34 -13.92
N LEU A 438 4.65 17.98 -12.74
CA LEU A 438 3.95 17.47 -11.57
C LEU A 438 2.45 17.27 -11.86
N GLN A 439 1.79 18.28 -12.43
CA GLN A 439 0.37 18.22 -12.77
C GLN A 439 0.09 17.08 -13.77
N ILE A 440 0.84 17.00 -14.87
CA ILE A 440 0.64 15.98 -15.91
C ILE A 440 0.86 14.58 -15.33
N ASN A 441 1.96 14.38 -14.60
CA ASN A 441 2.27 13.08 -14.01
C ASN A 441 1.19 12.66 -13.02
N LEU A 442 0.80 13.53 -12.09
CA LEU A 442 -0.18 13.17 -11.09
C LEU A 442 -1.58 12.98 -11.71
N GLN A 443 -1.97 13.79 -12.70
CA GLN A 443 -3.21 13.63 -13.46
C GLN A 443 -3.28 12.28 -14.20
N ASN A 444 -2.20 11.89 -14.89
CA ASN A 444 -2.14 10.59 -15.57
C ASN A 444 -2.30 9.43 -14.59
N ASN A 445 -1.60 9.50 -13.46
CA ASN A 445 -1.69 8.48 -12.41
C ASN A 445 -3.09 8.37 -11.80
N VAL A 446 -3.78 9.49 -11.61
CA VAL A 446 -5.15 9.53 -11.12
C VAL A 446 -6.13 8.92 -12.12
N GLY A 447 -5.94 9.18 -13.41
CA GLY A 447 -6.72 8.53 -14.47
C GLY A 447 -6.54 7.00 -14.46
N LEU A 448 -5.31 6.52 -14.28
CA LEU A 448 -5.01 5.08 -14.14
C LEU A 448 -5.66 4.49 -12.89
N LEU A 449 -5.58 5.18 -11.75
CA LEU A 449 -6.27 4.76 -10.51
C LEU A 449 -7.79 4.68 -10.72
N ALA A 450 -8.39 5.68 -11.37
CA ALA A 450 -9.83 5.71 -11.63
C ALA A 450 -10.27 4.55 -12.54
N SER A 451 -9.52 4.30 -13.62
CA SER A 451 -9.75 3.13 -14.49
C SER A 451 -9.65 1.84 -13.70
N TRP A 452 -8.62 1.69 -12.87
CA TRP A 452 -8.43 0.50 -12.04
C TRP A 452 -9.59 0.30 -11.07
N PHE A 453 -10.05 1.35 -10.37
CA PHE A 453 -11.21 1.26 -9.48
C PHE A 453 -12.46 0.82 -10.23
N CYS A 454 -12.74 1.42 -11.39
CA CYS A 454 -13.88 1.09 -12.23
C CYS A 454 -13.85 -0.38 -12.70
N GLU A 455 -12.71 -0.83 -13.23
CA GLU A 455 -12.49 -2.23 -13.67
C GLU A 455 -12.63 -3.25 -12.52
N ASN A 456 -12.41 -2.79 -11.29
CA ASN A 456 -12.54 -3.59 -10.07
C ASN A 456 -13.87 -3.36 -9.34
N PHE A 457 -14.90 -2.84 -10.01
CA PHE A 457 -16.25 -2.64 -9.46
C PHE A 457 -16.28 -1.73 -8.20
N LEU A 458 -15.32 -0.82 -8.07
CA LEU A 458 -15.24 0.15 -7.00
C LEU A 458 -15.59 1.54 -7.54
N ALA A 459 -16.60 2.17 -6.94
CA ALA A 459 -17.05 3.50 -7.34
C ALA A 459 -16.33 4.58 -6.52
N ILE A 460 -15.79 5.59 -7.20
CA ILE A 460 -15.20 6.77 -6.55
C ILE A 460 -16.31 7.68 -5.99
N ASN A 461 -16.05 8.31 -4.86
CA ASN A 461 -16.87 9.37 -4.29
C ASN A 461 -16.31 10.74 -4.67
N HIS A 462 -16.68 11.27 -5.84
CA HIS A 462 -16.17 12.55 -6.35
C HIS A 462 -16.35 13.70 -5.35
N SER A 463 -17.48 13.77 -4.64
CA SER A 463 -17.78 14.84 -3.69
C SER A 463 -16.86 14.90 -2.45
N LYS A 464 -16.15 13.81 -2.16
CA LYS A 464 -15.21 13.73 -1.03
C LYS A 464 -13.76 13.60 -1.46
N SER A 465 -13.52 13.29 -2.73
CA SER A 465 -12.18 13.33 -3.30
C SER A 465 -11.70 14.78 -3.34
N GLN A 466 -10.45 15.01 -2.96
CA GLN A 466 -9.90 16.36 -2.80
C GLN A 466 -8.44 16.38 -3.24
N SER A 467 -7.96 17.56 -3.62
CA SER A 467 -6.56 17.76 -4.00
C SER A 467 -5.93 18.92 -3.22
N ILE A 468 -4.65 18.78 -2.88
CA ILE A 468 -3.86 19.81 -2.20
C ILE A 468 -2.51 19.98 -2.89
N VAL A 469 -2.09 21.22 -3.07
CA VAL A 469 -0.77 21.58 -3.59
C VAL A 469 0.03 22.19 -2.46
N PHE A 470 1.21 21.65 -2.18
CA PHE A 470 2.10 22.15 -1.13
C PHE A 470 2.93 23.32 -1.66
N ASN A 471 3.55 24.10 -0.76
CA ASN A 471 4.47 25.21 -1.05
C ASN A 471 3.93 26.41 -1.87
N ARG A 472 2.60 26.58 -1.96
CA ARG A 472 1.91 27.67 -2.69
C ARG A 472 2.23 27.70 -4.20
N ALA A 473 2.70 26.60 -4.78
CA ALA A 473 2.81 26.49 -6.23
C ALA A 473 1.43 26.61 -6.89
N THR A 474 1.40 27.32 -8.02
CA THR A 474 0.25 27.32 -8.92
C THR A 474 0.45 26.23 -9.95
N LEU A 475 -0.45 25.25 -9.97
CA LEU A 475 -0.50 24.27 -11.05
C LEU A 475 -1.26 24.87 -12.25
N PRO A 476 -0.91 24.48 -13.49
CA PRO A 476 -1.49 25.09 -14.69
C PRO A 476 -2.98 24.81 -14.87
N THR A 477 -3.46 23.65 -14.43
CA THR A 477 -4.87 23.22 -14.57
C THR A 477 -5.30 22.41 -13.34
N PRO A 478 -6.61 22.37 -13.02
CA PRO A 478 -7.17 21.47 -12.00
C PRO A 478 -6.93 19.98 -12.30
N PHE A 479 -6.98 19.14 -11.28
CA PHE A 479 -7.05 17.70 -11.47
C PHE A 479 -8.48 17.27 -11.81
N VAL A 480 -8.63 16.25 -12.65
CA VAL A 480 -9.94 15.75 -13.11
C VAL A 480 -10.04 14.24 -12.86
N ILE A 481 -11.16 13.79 -12.29
CA ILE A 481 -11.51 12.38 -12.11
C ILE A 481 -12.89 12.12 -12.72
N ASP A 482 -12.98 11.22 -13.70
CA ASP A 482 -14.23 10.87 -14.40
C ASP A 482 -15.03 12.12 -14.83
N SER A 483 -14.33 13.08 -15.45
CA SER A 483 -14.87 14.38 -15.88
C SER A 483 -15.28 15.36 -14.77
N ASN A 484 -15.01 15.05 -13.50
CA ASN A 484 -15.23 15.95 -12.37
C ASN A 484 -13.91 16.65 -11.99
N GLU A 485 -13.89 17.97 -11.99
CA GLU A 485 -12.76 18.74 -11.47
C GLU A 485 -12.67 18.59 -9.95
N LEU A 486 -11.46 18.37 -9.45
CA LEU A 486 -11.17 18.35 -8.03
C LEU A 486 -10.81 19.74 -7.53
N ASP A 487 -11.44 20.12 -6.42
CA ASP A 487 -11.11 21.36 -5.74
C ASP A 487 -9.65 21.38 -5.27
N TYR A 488 -8.97 22.49 -5.52
CA TYR A 488 -7.70 22.83 -4.88
C TYR A 488 -7.96 23.41 -3.50
N VAL A 489 -7.91 22.56 -2.50
CA VAL A 489 -8.13 22.98 -1.12
C VAL A 489 -6.82 23.42 -0.47
N THR A 490 -6.86 24.49 0.32
CA THR A 490 -5.71 24.96 1.11
C THR A 490 -5.50 24.11 2.37
N HIS A 491 -6.54 23.39 2.79
CA HIS A 491 -6.50 22.40 3.84
C HIS A 491 -7.39 21.20 3.54
N MET A 492 -7.00 20.01 3.98
CA MET A 492 -7.80 18.79 3.82
C MET A 492 -7.69 17.89 5.04
N LYS A 493 -8.67 17.01 5.25
CA LYS A 493 -8.64 16.04 6.33
C LYS A 493 -8.20 14.67 5.81
N LEU A 494 -7.07 14.18 6.30
CA LEU A 494 -6.53 12.86 5.96
C LEU A 494 -6.31 12.05 7.24
N LEU A 495 -6.91 10.85 7.30
CA LEU A 495 -6.78 9.92 8.43
C LEU A 495 -6.95 10.60 9.81
N GLY A 496 -7.91 11.52 9.91
CA GLY A 496 -8.23 12.23 11.15
C GLY A 496 -7.41 13.48 11.45
N VAL A 497 -6.36 13.78 10.67
CA VAL A 497 -5.53 14.99 10.80
C VAL A 497 -5.92 16.00 9.72
N VAL A 498 -5.96 17.29 10.08
CA VAL A 498 -6.16 18.36 9.10
C VAL A 498 -4.81 18.88 8.65
N ILE A 499 -4.55 18.82 7.36
CA ILE A 499 -3.29 19.21 6.75
C ILE A 499 -3.53 20.51 6.03
N ASP A 500 -2.62 21.46 6.17
CA ASP A 500 -2.57 22.67 5.36
C ASP A 500 -1.41 22.61 4.36
N ASN A 501 -1.53 23.37 3.27
CA ASN A 501 -0.54 23.41 2.19
C ASN A 501 0.87 23.87 2.62
N SER A 502 1.00 24.49 3.80
CA SER A 502 2.28 24.87 4.41
C SER A 502 2.80 23.85 5.43
N LEU A 503 2.09 22.74 5.66
CA LEU A 503 2.42 21.70 6.65
C LEU A 503 2.69 22.26 8.06
N SER A 504 2.00 23.37 8.40
CA SER A 504 2.14 24.06 9.69
C SER A 504 1.32 23.42 10.80
N PHE A 505 0.25 22.70 10.44
CA PHE A 505 -0.76 22.11 11.31
C PHE A 505 -1.55 23.11 12.16
N ASN A 506 -1.50 24.42 11.84
CA ASN A 506 -2.21 25.45 12.61
C ASN A 506 -3.73 25.19 12.65
N VAL A 507 -4.33 24.82 11.51
CA VAL A 507 -5.75 24.51 11.41
C VAL A 507 -6.11 23.30 12.28
N HIS A 508 -5.29 22.25 12.23
CA HIS A 508 -5.49 21.05 13.04
C HIS A 508 -5.43 21.34 14.54
N ILE A 509 -4.39 22.05 14.99
CA ILE A 509 -4.24 22.39 16.41
C ILE A 509 -5.42 23.23 16.89
N LYS A 510 -5.91 24.19 16.09
CA LYS A 510 -7.13 24.94 16.40
C LYS A 510 -8.34 24.01 16.56
N GLU A 511 -8.52 23.04 15.67
CA GLU A 511 -9.63 22.08 15.76
C GLU A 511 -9.52 21.17 17.00
N VAL A 512 -8.32 20.70 17.33
CA VAL A 512 -8.05 19.92 18.56
C VAL A 512 -8.42 20.74 19.79
N CYS A 513 -7.92 21.98 19.90
CA CYS A 513 -8.24 22.87 21.02
C CYS A 513 -9.76 23.10 21.14
N ARG A 514 -10.46 23.31 20.02
CA ARG A 514 -11.91 23.48 20.00
C ARG A 514 -12.63 22.24 20.52
N LYS A 515 -12.26 21.04 20.04
CA LYS A 515 -12.85 19.76 20.51
C LYS A 515 -12.63 19.55 22.00
N VAL A 516 -11.42 19.83 22.48
CA VAL A 516 -11.09 19.74 23.91
C VAL A 516 -11.94 20.71 24.71
N ASN A 517 -12.02 21.98 24.33
CA ASN A 517 -12.82 22.99 25.03
C ASN A 517 -14.30 22.60 25.08
N THR A 518 -14.88 22.07 23.99
CA THR A 518 -16.26 21.56 23.99
C THR A 518 -16.44 20.45 25.03
N LYS A 519 -15.51 19.50 25.10
CA LYS A 519 -15.56 18.39 26.07
C LYS A 519 -15.37 18.85 27.50
N VAL A 520 -14.45 19.78 27.74
CA VAL A 520 -14.25 20.43 29.04
C VAL A 520 -15.53 21.11 29.48
N SER A 521 -16.21 21.86 28.60
CA SER A 521 -17.49 22.52 28.91
C SER A 521 -18.58 21.53 29.33
N ILE A 522 -18.65 20.36 28.70
CA ILE A 522 -19.59 19.30 29.07
C ILE A 522 -19.22 18.72 30.44
N LEU A 523 -17.97 18.28 30.63
CA LEU A 523 -17.52 17.65 31.87
C LEU A 523 -17.55 18.62 33.07
N ARG A 524 -17.35 19.92 32.82
CA ARG A 524 -17.45 20.97 33.84
C ARG A 524 -18.82 20.98 34.51
N ARG A 525 -19.91 20.66 33.78
CA ARG A 525 -21.28 20.65 34.32
C ARG A 525 -21.46 19.59 35.41
N ILE A 526 -20.81 18.44 35.25
CA ILE A 526 -20.90 17.32 36.19
C ILE A 526 -19.80 17.34 37.27
N ARG A 527 -18.83 18.27 37.15
CA ARG A 527 -17.66 18.36 38.04
C ARG A 527 -18.00 18.37 39.52
N LYS A 528 -19.06 19.06 39.92
CA LYS A 528 -19.45 19.19 41.34
C LYS A 528 -20.00 17.88 41.93
N PHE A 529 -20.42 16.95 41.08
CA PHE A 529 -21.07 15.70 41.48
C PHE A 529 -20.13 14.50 41.42
N ILE A 530 -18.90 14.66 40.93
CA ILE A 530 -17.95 13.57 40.79
C ILE A 530 -16.65 13.86 41.53
N PRO A 531 -16.08 12.87 42.23
CA PRO A 531 -14.77 13.01 42.86
C PRO A 531 -13.66 13.36 41.86
N SER A 532 -12.61 14.04 42.34
CA SER A 532 -11.49 14.49 41.51
C SER A 532 -10.75 13.34 40.83
N ASP A 533 -10.60 12.18 41.47
CA ASP A 533 -9.94 11.01 40.88
C ASP A 533 -10.75 10.45 39.70
N VAL A 534 -12.08 10.43 39.80
CA VAL A 534 -12.99 10.05 38.71
C VAL A 534 -12.90 11.07 37.58
N MET A 535 -12.84 12.37 37.90
CA MET A 535 -12.65 13.40 36.89
C MET A 535 -11.32 13.27 36.14
N ILE A 536 -10.23 12.91 36.82
CA ILE A 536 -8.93 12.62 36.18
C ILE A 536 -9.07 11.43 35.22
N LYS A 537 -9.77 10.36 35.61
CA LYS A 537 -10.05 9.21 34.73
C LYS A 537 -10.84 9.64 33.49
N LEU A 538 -11.87 10.47 33.65
CA LEU A 538 -12.65 11.03 32.53
C LEU A 538 -11.80 11.92 31.61
N TYR A 539 -10.95 12.77 32.18
CA TYR A 539 -10.00 13.58 31.41
C TYR A 539 -9.06 12.69 30.58
N LYS A 540 -8.46 11.66 31.20
CA LYS A 540 -7.56 10.72 30.51
C LYS A 540 -8.28 9.91 29.43
N ALA A 541 -9.56 9.60 29.61
CA ALA A 541 -10.34 8.83 28.65
C ALA A 541 -10.92 9.66 27.50
N PHE A 542 -11.36 10.90 27.77
CA PHE A 542 -12.13 11.69 26.81
C PHE A 542 -11.44 12.93 26.28
N ILE A 543 -10.44 13.48 26.97
CA ILE A 543 -9.73 14.72 26.58
C ILE A 543 -8.32 14.42 26.09
N LEU A 544 -7.49 13.76 26.91
CA LEU A 544 -6.09 13.49 26.59
C LEU A 544 -5.89 12.82 25.20
N PRO A 545 -6.74 11.87 24.76
CA PRO A 545 -6.57 11.25 23.44
C PRO A 545 -6.69 12.22 22.26
N HIS A 546 -7.38 13.35 22.39
CA HIS A 546 -7.45 14.37 21.33
C HIS A 546 -6.12 15.10 21.15
N PHE A 547 -5.33 15.23 22.21
CA PHE A 547 -3.98 15.79 22.13
C PHE A 547 -2.95 14.79 21.61
N GLU A 548 -3.17 13.49 21.84
CA GLU A 548 -2.20 12.44 21.55
C GLU A 548 -2.39 11.77 20.19
N TYR A 549 -3.57 11.89 19.59
CA TYR A 549 -3.82 11.29 18.28
C TYR A 549 -2.82 11.81 17.23
N ALA A 550 -2.09 10.90 16.59
CA ALA A 550 -1.03 11.19 15.62
C ALA A 550 0.10 12.09 16.12
N SER A 551 0.31 12.19 17.44
CA SER A 551 1.23 13.17 18.02
C SER A 551 2.70 13.12 17.57
N PRO A 552 3.29 11.96 17.18
CA PRO A 552 4.63 11.92 16.59
C PRO A 552 4.79 12.78 15.34
N LEU A 553 3.72 12.97 14.55
CA LEU A 553 3.72 13.85 13.38
C LEU A 553 3.96 15.34 13.77
N PHE A 554 3.65 15.68 15.02
CA PHE A 554 3.69 17.04 15.56
C PHE A 554 4.89 17.28 16.48
N ILE A 555 5.92 16.42 16.42
CA ILE A 555 7.15 16.61 17.22
C ILE A 555 7.86 17.92 16.85
N GLY A 556 7.80 18.34 15.59
CA GLY A 556 8.41 19.57 15.08
C GLY A 556 7.49 20.80 15.09
N LEU A 557 6.43 20.85 15.89
CA LEU A 557 5.54 22.02 15.95
C LEU A 557 6.29 23.31 16.30
N SER A 558 5.78 24.44 15.79
CA SER A 558 6.29 25.76 16.21
C SER A 558 6.05 26.00 17.71
N LYS A 559 6.92 26.79 18.34
CA LYS A 559 6.82 27.14 19.76
C LYS A 559 5.43 27.69 20.11
N GLY A 560 4.86 28.54 19.26
CA GLY A 560 3.52 29.11 19.46
C GLY A 560 2.40 28.06 19.44
N LEU A 561 2.45 27.09 18.53
CA LEU A 561 1.46 26.01 18.48
C LEU A 561 1.63 25.02 19.64
N SER A 562 2.87 24.71 20.03
CA SER A 562 3.15 23.90 21.22
C SER A 562 2.60 24.57 22.49
N ALA A 563 2.90 25.86 22.69
CA ALA A 563 2.41 26.63 23.83
C ALA A 563 0.87 26.71 23.86
N LYS A 564 0.22 26.77 22.69
CA LYS A 564 -1.24 26.74 22.58
C LYS A 564 -1.84 25.41 23.04
N LEU A 565 -1.19 24.29 22.74
CA LEU A 565 -1.62 22.98 23.24
C LEU A 565 -1.48 22.92 24.78
N GLU A 566 -0.33 23.34 25.31
CA GLU A 566 -0.08 23.35 26.75
C GLU A 566 -1.05 24.27 27.50
N SER A 567 -1.32 25.47 26.99
CA SER A 567 -2.27 26.40 27.61
C SER A 567 -3.70 25.86 27.60
N THR A 568 -4.11 25.19 26.51
CA THR A 568 -5.40 24.52 26.43
C THR A 568 -5.48 23.37 27.43
N ASN A 569 -4.40 22.62 27.61
CA ASN A 569 -4.36 21.54 28.58
C ASN A 569 -4.41 22.04 30.02
N ALA A 570 -3.64 23.09 30.34
CA ALA A 570 -3.68 23.76 31.62
C ALA A 570 -5.09 24.28 31.93
N PHE A 571 -5.76 24.89 30.95
CA PHE A 571 -7.15 25.30 31.07
C PHE A 571 -8.08 24.12 31.37
N ALA A 572 -7.94 23.01 30.63
CA ALA A 572 -8.75 21.81 30.82
C ALA A 572 -8.60 21.25 32.25
N LEU A 573 -7.36 20.98 32.68
CA LEU A 573 -7.08 20.44 34.01
C LEU A 573 -7.56 21.38 35.12
N ARG A 574 -7.23 22.67 35.04
CA ARG A 574 -7.64 23.67 36.04
C ARG A 574 -9.15 23.73 36.17
N THR A 575 -9.86 23.74 35.05
CA THR A 575 -11.33 23.81 35.01
C THR A 575 -11.94 22.55 35.60
N LEU A 576 -11.46 21.37 35.23
CA LEU A 576 -12.06 20.11 35.65
C LEU A 576 -11.71 19.71 37.08
N LEU A 577 -10.53 20.09 37.57
CA LEU A 577 -10.10 19.79 38.94
C LEU A 577 -10.40 20.92 39.94
N ASN A 578 -11.02 22.00 39.48
CA ASN A 578 -11.40 23.16 40.30
C ASN A 578 -10.22 23.87 41.00
N TYR A 579 -9.08 23.97 40.34
CA TYR A 579 -7.96 24.75 40.85
C TYR A 579 -8.12 26.24 40.55
N SER A 580 -7.46 27.08 41.35
CA SER A 580 -7.44 28.52 41.14
C SER A 580 -6.65 28.89 39.88
N LYS A 581 -6.82 30.13 39.40
CA LYS A 581 -6.01 30.65 38.28
C LYS A 581 -4.53 30.77 38.64
N SER A 582 -4.19 30.92 39.91
CA SER A 582 -2.81 31.05 40.40
C SER A 582 -2.06 29.73 40.50
N THR A 583 -2.75 28.58 40.53
CA THR A 583 -2.12 27.25 40.54
C THR A 583 -1.21 27.08 39.33
N ALA A 584 0.06 26.71 39.59
CA ALA A 584 1.06 26.49 38.56
C ALA A 584 0.70 25.28 37.67
N TYR A 585 1.15 25.27 36.41
CA TYR A 585 0.79 24.19 35.48
C TYR A 585 1.39 22.84 35.90
N GLU A 586 2.60 22.88 36.46
CA GLU A 586 3.34 21.73 36.97
C GLU A 586 2.57 21.02 38.09
N GLU A 587 1.89 21.78 38.95
CA GLU A 587 1.03 21.24 40.00
C GLU A 587 -0.19 20.52 39.41
N LEU A 588 -0.81 21.09 38.37
CA LEU A 588 -1.93 20.45 37.67
C LEU A 588 -1.52 19.12 37.03
N LEU A 589 -0.35 19.09 36.40
CA LEU A 589 0.23 17.89 35.79
C LEU A 589 0.51 16.81 36.85
N LYS A 590 1.10 17.21 37.98
CA LYS A 590 1.37 16.32 39.12
C LYS A 590 0.08 15.72 39.68
N THR A 591 -0.94 16.54 39.92
CA THR A 591 -2.25 16.06 40.41
C THR A 591 -2.90 15.10 39.44
N ALA A 592 -2.86 15.39 38.13
CA ALA A 592 -3.40 14.50 37.11
C ALA A 592 -2.52 13.25 36.86
N ASN A 593 -1.32 13.19 37.44
CA ASN A 593 -0.31 12.17 37.18
C ASN A 593 -0.07 11.99 35.67
N ILE A 594 0.31 13.08 35.01
CA ILE A 594 0.71 13.13 33.60
C ILE A 594 1.92 14.07 33.43
N LYS A 595 2.71 13.87 32.38
CA LYS A 595 3.74 14.81 31.93
C LYS A 595 3.12 15.86 30.98
N SER A 596 3.88 16.92 30.66
CA SER A 596 3.46 17.93 29.67
C SER A 596 3.14 17.29 28.31
N LEU A 597 2.32 17.96 27.49
CA LEU A 597 1.97 17.41 26.18
C LEU A 597 3.21 17.28 25.29
N GLU A 598 4.13 18.25 25.31
CA GLU A 598 5.40 18.20 24.59
C GLU A 598 6.23 16.96 24.96
N HIS A 599 6.40 16.71 26.26
CA HIS A 599 7.13 15.54 26.75
C HIS A 599 6.53 14.25 26.15
N ARG A 600 5.20 14.12 26.20
CA ARG A 600 4.48 12.95 25.70
C ARG A 600 4.60 12.79 24.18
N ARG A 601 4.63 13.88 23.41
CA ARG A 601 4.87 13.82 21.95
C ARG A 601 6.27 13.27 21.65
N ILE A 602 7.29 13.76 22.35
CA ILE A 602 8.67 13.30 22.19
C ILE A 602 8.79 11.83 22.62
N GLU A 603 8.18 11.45 23.75
CA GLU A 603 8.14 10.07 24.23
C GLU A 603 7.54 9.13 23.18
N GLN A 604 6.38 9.47 22.60
CA GLN A 604 5.74 8.66 21.57
C GLN A 604 6.57 8.57 20.29
N ALA A 605 7.26 9.64 19.90
CA ALA A 605 8.18 9.64 18.78
C ALA A 605 9.39 8.74 19.03
N LEU A 606 10.02 8.82 20.20
CA LEU A 606 11.15 7.99 20.59
C LEU A 606 10.77 6.50 20.68
N ILE A 607 9.57 6.19 21.17
CA ILE A 607 9.01 4.84 21.14
C ILE A 607 8.90 4.34 19.70
N LEU A 608 8.51 5.19 18.76
CA LEU A 608 8.44 4.81 17.36
C LEU A 608 9.83 4.55 16.77
N VAL A 609 10.82 5.40 17.08
CA VAL A 609 12.23 5.18 16.69
C VAL A 609 12.78 3.86 17.24
N TYR A 610 12.55 3.59 18.53
CA TYR A 610 12.94 2.32 19.16
C TYR A 610 12.34 1.14 18.38
N LYS A 611 11.03 1.18 18.14
CA LYS A 611 10.36 0.13 17.38
C LYS A 611 10.91 0.00 15.96
N SER A 612 11.27 1.10 15.29
CA SER A 612 11.88 1.07 13.96
C SER A 612 13.22 0.34 13.96
N ILE A 613 14.12 0.69 14.90
CA ILE A 613 15.46 0.09 15.02
C ILE A 613 15.37 -1.40 15.36
N HIS A 614 14.32 -1.81 16.08
CA HIS A 614 14.07 -3.20 16.47
C HIS A 614 13.12 -3.95 15.51
N ASN A 615 12.87 -3.44 14.29
CA ASN A 615 12.03 -4.07 13.27
C ASN A 615 10.58 -4.37 13.72
N GLN A 616 10.02 -3.52 14.57
CA GLN A 616 8.65 -3.63 15.12
C GLN A 616 7.67 -2.62 14.49
N THR A 617 8.05 -1.97 13.40
CA THR A 617 7.22 -1.07 12.58
C THR A 617 7.15 -1.56 11.14
N PRO A 618 6.26 -1.01 10.29
CA PRO A 618 6.29 -1.28 8.85
C PRO A 618 7.63 -0.87 8.23
N ASN A 619 8.06 -1.56 7.17
CA ASN A 619 9.35 -1.32 6.50
C ASN A 619 9.54 0.15 6.11
N TYR A 620 8.50 0.79 5.58
CA TYR A 620 8.55 2.21 5.18
C TYR A 620 8.82 3.18 6.35
N ILE A 621 8.59 2.78 7.61
CA ILE A 621 8.97 3.55 8.81
C ILE A 621 10.37 3.16 9.29
N GLN A 622 10.78 1.91 9.13
CA GLN A 622 12.13 1.46 9.44
C GLN A 622 13.16 2.21 8.56
N GLU A 623 12.85 2.33 7.26
CA GLU A 623 13.67 3.03 6.25
C GLU A 623 13.89 4.53 6.54
N LEU A 624 13.10 5.14 7.43
CA LEU A 624 13.32 6.53 7.85
C LEU A 624 14.59 6.68 8.71
N PHE A 625 15.05 5.60 9.34
CA PHE A 625 16.17 5.63 10.27
C PHE A 625 17.27 4.65 9.84
N SER A 626 18.46 5.17 9.61
CA SER A 626 19.67 4.36 9.42
C SER A 626 20.59 4.52 10.62
N LEU A 627 21.15 3.40 11.10
CA LEU A 627 22.16 3.43 12.15
C LEU A 627 23.47 3.98 11.59
N ARG A 628 24.22 4.74 12.40
CA ARG A 628 25.54 5.23 12.02
C ARG A 628 26.53 4.07 11.97
N SER A 629 27.11 3.83 10.80
CA SER A 629 28.22 2.90 10.61
C SER A 629 29.56 3.62 10.88
N ASN A 630 30.16 3.43 12.04
CA ASN A 630 31.54 3.83 12.29
C ASN A 630 32.34 2.58 12.71
N GLY A 631 33.52 2.37 12.14
CA GLY A 631 34.42 1.26 12.47
C GLY A 631 34.98 1.29 13.91
N TYR A 632 34.68 2.33 14.69
CA TYR A 632 35.09 2.47 16.09
C TYR A 632 33.92 2.94 16.97
N SER A 633 33.68 2.22 18.09
CA SER A 633 32.56 2.44 19.05
C SER A 633 32.71 3.68 19.96
N LEU A 634 33.61 4.62 19.66
CA LEU A 634 33.93 5.75 20.53
C LEU A 634 32.83 6.84 20.60
N ARG A 635 31.75 6.74 19.81
CA ARG A 635 30.74 7.81 19.66
C ARG A 635 29.31 7.43 20.06
N GLY A 636 29.14 6.33 20.80
CA GLY A 636 27.88 5.87 21.40
C GLY A 636 27.07 4.90 20.53
N HIS A 637 26.36 3.98 21.17
CA HIS A 637 25.65 2.86 20.52
C HIS A 637 24.27 3.23 19.99
N LEU A 638 23.84 2.55 18.92
CA LEU A 638 22.52 2.68 18.29
C LEU A 638 22.14 4.12 17.91
N LYS A 639 23.12 4.98 17.62
CA LYS A 639 22.85 6.32 17.09
C LYS A 639 22.37 6.25 15.65
N VAL A 640 21.40 7.10 15.32
CA VAL A 640 20.84 7.22 13.97
C VAL A 640 21.53 8.35 13.20
N VAL A 641 21.60 8.22 11.88
CA VAL A 641 22.04 9.29 10.99
C VAL A 641 21.10 10.48 11.14
N LEU A 642 21.66 11.67 11.37
CA LEU A 642 20.88 12.90 11.47
C LEU A 642 20.77 13.52 10.06
N PRO A 643 19.55 13.75 9.54
CA PRO A 643 19.36 14.47 8.28
C PRO A 643 19.99 15.86 8.34
N ARG A 644 20.41 16.39 7.18
CA ARG A 644 20.96 17.73 7.02
C ARG A 644 19.95 18.60 6.23
N PRO A 645 18.90 19.11 6.89
CA PRO A 645 17.85 19.85 6.21
C PRO A 645 18.36 21.21 5.70
N THR A 646 17.90 21.62 4.52
CA THR A 646 18.16 22.95 3.94
C THR A 646 16.95 23.87 4.06
N SER A 647 15.76 23.32 4.29
CA SER A 647 14.49 24.03 4.44
C SER A 647 13.89 23.88 5.83
N SER A 648 13.01 24.83 6.19
CA SER A 648 12.21 24.72 7.41
C SER A 648 11.27 23.51 7.39
N TYR A 649 10.80 23.06 6.22
CA TYR A 649 9.96 21.87 6.09
C TYR A 649 10.66 20.64 6.66
N MET A 650 11.92 20.38 6.27
CA MET A 650 12.64 19.22 6.77
C MET A 650 13.17 19.42 8.19
N GLN A 651 13.49 20.65 8.61
CA GLN A 651 13.82 20.94 10.01
C GLN A 651 12.66 20.62 10.96
N HIS A 652 11.42 20.77 10.52
CA HIS A 652 10.23 20.43 11.31
C HIS A 652 9.72 18.99 11.05
N SER A 653 10.46 18.16 10.31
CA SER A 653 10.06 16.79 10.02
C SER A 653 10.21 15.86 11.22
N PHE A 654 9.46 14.77 11.22
CA PHE A 654 9.56 13.72 12.22
C PHE A 654 10.94 13.06 12.16
N THR A 655 11.45 12.73 10.98
CA THR A 655 12.74 12.04 10.86
C THR A 655 13.87 12.88 11.45
N TYR A 656 13.90 14.19 11.18
CA TYR A 656 14.93 15.07 11.73
C TYR A 656 14.79 15.25 13.25
N GLN A 657 13.60 15.64 13.73
CA GLN A 657 13.38 15.93 15.14
C GLN A 657 13.50 14.68 16.03
N ALA A 658 12.93 13.55 15.61
CA ALA A 658 13.02 12.30 16.35
C ALA A 658 14.46 11.77 16.38
N SER A 659 15.21 11.87 15.27
CA SER A 659 16.63 11.51 15.24
C SER A 659 17.49 12.38 16.15
N LYS A 660 17.21 13.69 16.20
CA LYS A 660 17.88 14.63 17.13
C LYS A 660 17.64 14.22 18.58
N GLN A 661 16.38 13.98 18.95
CA GLN A 661 16.01 13.57 20.30
C GLN A 661 16.59 12.19 20.66
N TRP A 662 16.54 11.22 19.74
CA TRP A 662 17.08 9.88 19.94
C TRP A 662 18.59 9.90 20.20
N ASN A 663 19.33 10.69 19.42
CA ASN A 663 20.78 10.81 19.57
C ASN A 663 21.22 11.52 20.85
N ASN A 664 20.32 12.30 21.48
CA ASN A 664 20.54 12.94 22.77
C ASN A 664 20.32 12.00 23.98
N LEU A 665 19.70 10.84 23.78
CA LEU A 665 19.57 9.85 24.85
C LEU A 665 20.95 9.32 25.30
N THR A 666 21.01 8.73 26.49
CA THR A 666 22.21 7.98 26.91
C THR A 666 22.21 6.59 26.29
N ASP A 667 23.38 5.97 26.20
CA ASP A 667 23.50 4.60 25.68
C ASP A 667 22.69 3.60 26.52
N LYS A 668 22.65 3.79 27.85
CA LYS A 668 21.82 2.98 28.76
C LYS A 668 20.35 2.93 28.33
N ILE A 669 19.80 4.05 27.86
CA ILE A 669 18.40 4.12 27.43
C ILE A 669 18.26 3.52 26.03
N ARG A 670 19.12 3.91 25.08
CA ARG A 670 19.06 3.40 23.70
C ARG A 670 19.20 1.88 23.63
N MET A 671 20.08 1.32 24.46
CA MET A 671 20.35 -0.13 24.53
C MET A 671 19.39 -0.89 25.45
N SER A 672 18.21 -0.33 25.75
CA SER A 672 17.20 -1.03 26.56
C SER A 672 16.79 -2.35 25.88
N GLU A 673 16.89 -3.46 26.60
CA GLU A 673 16.66 -4.82 26.07
C GLU A 673 15.25 -5.07 25.55
N SER A 674 14.27 -4.31 26.05
CA SER A 674 12.88 -4.44 25.63
C SER A 674 12.15 -3.10 25.63
N LEU A 675 11.06 -3.03 24.86
CA LEU A 675 10.21 -1.84 24.77
C LEU A 675 9.62 -1.43 26.13
N SER A 676 9.34 -2.39 27.02
CA SER A 676 8.83 -2.10 28.37
C SER A 676 9.89 -1.41 29.23
N ILE A 677 11.13 -1.89 29.20
CA ILE A 677 12.27 -1.27 29.89
C ILE A 677 12.55 0.11 29.30
N PHE A 678 12.55 0.24 27.96
CA PHE A 678 12.72 1.51 27.28
C PHE A 678 11.70 2.56 27.73
N ARG A 679 10.41 2.20 27.76
CA ARG A 679 9.34 3.09 28.24
C ARG A 679 9.54 3.51 29.68
N LYS A 680 9.92 2.58 30.56
CA LYS A 680 10.19 2.91 31.96
C LYS A 680 11.35 3.90 32.08
N ASN A 681 12.45 3.64 31.38
CA ASN A 681 13.62 4.52 31.37
C ASN A 681 13.31 5.93 30.83
N LEU A 682 12.38 6.07 29.87
CA LEU A 682 11.95 7.38 29.37
C LEU A 682 11.15 8.19 30.42
N GLN A 683 10.41 7.56 31.31
CA GLN A 683 9.59 8.24 32.33
C GLN A 683 10.44 9.00 33.37
N ASP A 684 11.66 8.50 33.61
CA ASP A 684 12.61 9.02 34.60
C ASP A 684 13.40 10.23 34.07
N ILE A 685 13.22 10.61 32.81
CA ILE A 685 13.94 11.71 32.15
C ILE A 685 12.96 12.85 31.89
N GLN A 686 13.46 14.09 31.83
CA GLN A 686 12.66 15.22 31.41
C GLN A 686 12.90 15.52 29.92
N LEU A 687 12.04 15.03 29.03
CA LEU A 687 12.14 15.30 27.59
C LEU A 687 11.65 16.72 27.24
N SER A 688 12.41 17.45 26.42
CA SER A 688 12.04 18.75 25.86
C SER A 688 12.66 18.99 24.48
N SER A 689 12.02 19.82 23.64
CA SER A 689 12.62 20.27 22.37
C SER A 689 13.82 21.20 22.57
N SER A 690 13.90 21.83 23.74
CA SER A 690 14.88 22.84 24.15
C SER A 690 16.18 22.30 24.73
N TYR A 691 16.52 21.02 24.54
CA TYR A 691 17.80 20.52 25.05
C TYR A 691 18.97 21.26 24.41
N ASP A 692 19.61 22.12 25.20
CA ASP A 692 20.91 22.69 24.91
C ASP A 692 21.90 21.54 24.80
N CYS A 693 22.28 21.19 23.57
CA CYS A 693 23.43 20.33 23.36
C CYS A 693 24.64 21.09 23.91
N SER A 694 25.24 20.58 24.99
CA SER A 694 26.52 21.07 25.51
C SER A 694 27.70 20.77 24.58
N CYS A 695 27.47 20.14 23.44
CA CYS A 695 28.49 19.86 22.43
C CYS A 695 28.93 21.15 21.70
N LEU A 696 30.26 21.33 21.58
CA LEU A 696 30.88 22.48 20.90
C LEU A 696 30.31 22.72 19.49
N PHE A 697 29.90 21.65 18.79
CA PHE A 697 29.37 21.72 17.42
C PHE A 697 27.99 22.41 17.32
N CYS A 698 27.15 22.32 18.36
CA CYS A 698 25.85 23.00 18.37
C CYS A 698 25.94 24.45 18.85
N LYS A 699 26.99 24.82 19.59
CA LYS A 699 27.25 26.21 19.98
C LYS A 699 27.77 27.08 18.82
N GLN A 700 28.25 26.48 17.73
CA GLN A 700 28.75 27.19 16.55
C GLN A 700 27.67 27.49 15.49
N ILE A 701 26.40 27.08 15.71
CA ILE A 701 25.28 27.27 14.76
C ILE A 701 24.22 28.26 15.32
N VAL A 702 24.50 28.94 16.43
CA VAL A 702 23.64 30.04 16.94
C VAL A 702 24.18 31.37 16.46
#